data_AF-A0A2A2HFB5-F1
#
_entry.id   AF-A0A2A2HFB5-F1
#
_cell.length_a   1.000
_cell.length_b   1.000
_cell.length_c   1.000
_cell.angle_alpha   90.00
_cell.angle_beta   90.00
_cell.angle_gamma   90.00
#
_symmetry.space_group_name_H-M   'P 1'
#
loop_
_entity.id
_entity.type
_entity.pdbx_description
1 polymer ?
#
loop_
_entity_poly.entity_id
_entity_poly.type
_entity_poly.pdbx_seq_one_letter_code
_entity_poly.pdbx_strand_id
1 'polypeptide(L)'
;MVMLENNPAHVEHINQIIYNNKEFDMWYCFDTAELLRQHPKFGRYDSNNPGYSKITTNVIDIRYDFLLVNIINKGSHYVYRFDVRNTLWDGKYRISHSMRPDEPHQGVVVTKDSEDPNILEINIDSHNLDQADLRVCFHMTQKADSRSIDDNCIIINNESYYSDPCSQNVKHKGHVYISGTTSVDTYDSLTPCSNCNIKLEPCDVNGNIINGGLLKQEDLSNNKGEYNITYSKVKKPGDYYVKLTAFKEVGVNNTLLTATQIVKVNKYQDCKIGVDLDNIGRVYKGEKHLFTINCGLENKLGVIDPDRVNEIKGLTASITVKFAGTSQTCSCTIDEKGQISGRINFRHYYGDTAELSVTIPDQGEFPQSSAKKTIKLDWYYADTPKDIIDTCKDENATDFIMIKAKDYDMSTDRVVINRDMTLCGVQGKNWATLIGRGTNQNNTNSILSIRGGNSPDGKVQVHLVGLKFKNGNNAIYMYENTDLRCYYCYFLNNMHPSLNNKGSSIFNVVNERTKKESKHFKNIIDSCYFYNNFGNEICVCGNTNITNCLFVTNEANKLVNPEPKVLEIYNGATTYKNNKSHIKVYSTVYTKNHAWAKLLCYVGERGSFNGATCNMLQKPNTLPVFGEKWGNQAYTYALYYYPHFGINHNISATPHRGRERTSTGHVGYRSKPYMFAQPDGYNLIRYYGKRSGTNTYDPWTKKELAMPGNLAIFDSKTGAFTGTNWPWFKYTNTQWS
;
A
#
# COMPACT_ATOMS: atom_id res chain seq x y z
N MET A 1 25.49 -60.47 -54.71
CA MET A 1 25.95 -60.68 -53.33
C MET A 1 26.74 -59.44 -52.89
N VAL A 2 26.04 -58.30 -52.74
CA VAL A 2 26.44 -57.07 -52.02
C VAL A 2 25.11 -56.31 -51.89
N MET A 3 24.48 -56.33 -50.72
CA MET A 3 23.29 -55.54 -50.40
C MET A 3 23.33 -55.22 -48.90
N LEU A 4 23.29 -53.92 -48.60
CA LEU A 4 22.96 -53.27 -47.31
C LEU A 4 24.14 -52.92 -46.36
N GLU A 5 24.91 -51.88 -46.73
CA GLU A 5 25.82 -51.11 -45.86
C GLU A 5 25.21 -49.79 -45.31
N ASN A 6 23.93 -49.48 -45.56
CA ASN A 6 23.41 -48.14 -45.27
C ASN A 6 22.73 -48.04 -43.89
N ASN A 7 23.51 -47.78 -42.84
CA ASN A 7 23.42 -46.53 -42.05
C ASN A 7 24.56 -46.43 -41.00
N PRO A 8 25.74 -45.90 -41.37
CA PRO A 8 26.89 -45.67 -40.46
C PRO A 8 26.66 -44.57 -39.41
N ALA A 9 25.73 -43.64 -39.66
CA ALA A 9 25.64 -42.36 -38.97
C ALA A 9 25.35 -42.45 -37.46
N HIS A 10 24.54 -43.41 -37.00
CA HIS A 10 24.21 -43.55 -35.56
C HIS A 10 25.37 -44.15 -34.75
N VAL A 11 26.09 -45.11 -35.33
CA VAL A 11 27.29 -45.70 -34.72
C VAL A 11 28.41 -44.66 -34.66
N GLU A 12 28.56 -43.85 -35.71
CA GLU A 12 29.48 -42.70 -35.72
C GLU A 12 29.13 -41.65 -34.66
N HIS A 13 27.84 -41.33 -34.46
CA HIS A 13 27.39 -40.31 -33.50
C HIS A 13 27.63 -40.75 -32.04
N ILE A 14 27.34 -42.01 -31.71
CA ILE A 14 27.66 -42.59 -30.38
C ILE A 14 29.17 -42.61 -30.18
N ASN A 15 29.93 -43.07 -31.18
CA ASN A 15 31.39 -43.05 -31.10
C ASN A 15 31.93 -41.62 -30.93
N GLN A 16 31.35 -40.60 -31.58
CA GLN A 16 31.71 -39.17 -31.41
C GLN A 16 31.37 -38.57 -30.05
N ILE A 17 30.21 -38.87 -29.48
CA ILE A 17 29.87 -38.42 -28.11
C ILE A 17 30.85 -39.02 -27.11
N ILE A 18 31.22 -40.28 -27.31
CA ILE A 18 32.16 -41.01 -26.46
C ILE A 18 33.60 -40.52 -26.67
N TYR A 19 34.00 -40.18 -27.90
CA TYR A 19 35.30 -39.55 -28.19
C TYR A 19 35.54 -38.28 -27.40
N ASN A 20 34.48 -37.54 -27.12
CA ASN A 20 34.54 -36.28 -26.37
C ASN A 20 34.45 -36.47 -24.84
N ASN A 21 34.28 -37.72 -24.35
CA ASN A 21 34.17 -38.02 -22.93
C ASN A 21 35.15 -39.14 -22.52
N LYS A 22 36.36 -38.75 -22.11
CA LYS A 22 37.47 -39.66 -21.73
C LYS A 22 37.17 -40.61 -20.56
N GLU A 23 36.15 -40.34 -19.76
CA GLU A 23 35.75 -41.18 -18.63
C GLU A 23 34.60 -42.13 -18.95
N PHE A 24 34.27 -42.30 -20.24
CA PHE A 24 33.13 -43.09 -20.64
C PHE A 24 33.24 -44.56 -20.20
N ASP A 25 32.39 -44.93 -19.24
CA ASP A 25 32.31 -46.25 -18.61
C ASP A 25 30.83 -46.52 -18.27
N MET A 26 30.10 -47.19 -19.17
CA MET A 26 28.65 -47.39 -19.02
C MET A 26 28.16 -48.76 -19.52
N TRP A 27 26.99 -49.17 -19.02
CA TRP A 27 26.30 -50.38 -19.46
C TRP A 27 25.19 -50.04 -20.45
N TYR A 28 25.19 -50.70 -21.61
CA TYR A 28 24.13 -50.58 -22.62
C TYR A 28 23.35 -51.87 -22.75
N CYS A 29 22.03 -51.80 -22.68
CA CYS A 29 21.19 -52.99 -22.60
C CYS A 29 20.32 -53.17 -23.84
N PHE A 30 20.34 -54.39 -24.36
CA PHE A 30 19.29 -54.95 -25.20
C PHE A 30 18.17 -55.52 -24.33
N ASP A 31 16.92 -55.27 -24.72
CA ASP A 31 15.74 -55.81 -24.05
C ASP A 31 14.77 -56.40 -25.09
N THR A 32 14.39 -57.66 -24.90
CA THR A 32 13.46 -58.35 -25.80
C THR A 32 12.10 -57.66 -25.87
N ALA A 33 11.59 -57.12 -24.75
CA ALA A 33 10.31 -56.43 -24.72
C ALA A 33 10.35 -55.12 -25.52
N GLU A 34 11.46 -54.37 -25.42
CA GLU A 34 11.66 -53.13 -26.16
C GLU A 34 11.82 -53.41 -27.67
N LEU A 35 12.52 -54.48 -28.05
CA LEU A 35 12.58 -54.95 -29.43
C LEU A 35 11.17 -55.22 -29.98
N LEU A 36 10.32 -55.92 -29.23
CA LEU A 36 8.95 -56.26 -29.65
C LEU A 36 8.02 -55.04 -29.68
N ARG A 37 8.24 -54.05 -28.81
CA ARG A 37 7.54 -52.76 -28.85
C ARG A 37 7.83 -52.01 -30.15
N GLN A 38 9.09 -51.99 -30.57
CA GLN A 38 9.54 -51.29 -31.79
C GLN A 38 9.26 -52.10 -33.07
N HIS A 39 9.28 -53.43 -32.98
CA HIS A 39 9.11 -54.34 -34.10
C HIS A 39 8.04 -55.43 -33.80
N PRO A 40 6.75 -55.05 -33.75
CA PRO A 40 5.67 -55.96 -33.39
C PRO A 40 5.45 -57.11 -34.39
N LYS A 41 6.11 -57.11 -35.55
CA LYS A 41 6.07 -58.21 -36.52
C LYS A 41 6.76 -59.49 -36.06
N PHE A 42 7.64 -59.40 -35.06
CA PHE A 42 8.43 -60.55 -34.57
C PHE A 42 7.79 -61.28 -33.38
N GLY A 43 6.72 -60.73 -32.82
CA GLY A 43 6.10 -61.27 -31.62
C GLY A 43 5.04 -60.37 -31.04
N ARG A 44 4.53 -60.77 -29.88
CA ARG A 44 3.54 -59.99 -29.13
C ARG A 44 4.26 -59.19 -28.06
N TYR A 45 4.10 -57.87 -28.08
CA TYR A 45 4.46 -56.99 -26.97
C TYR A 45 3.26 -56.84 -26.02
N ASP A 46 3.48 -56.99 -24.71
CA ASP A 46 2.48 -56.71 -23.68
C ASP A 46 2.86 -55.41 -22.94
N SER A 47 2.11 -54.34 -23.19
CA SER A 47 2.37 -53.04 -22.59
C SER A 47 2.07 -52.97 -21.09
N ASN A 48 1.22 -53.87 -20.58
CA ASN A 48 0.85 -53.91 -19.16
C ASN A 48 1.82 -54.79 -18.37
N ASN A 49 2.46 -55.75 -19.04
CA ASN A 49 3.45 -56.61 -18.43
C ASN A 49 4.56 -57.01 -19.43
N PRO A 50 5.56 -56.13 -19.67
CA PRO A 50 6.60 -56.33 -20.67
C PRO A 50 7.32 -57.68 -20.61
N GLY A 51 7.45 -58.28 -19.41
CA GLY A 51 8.05 -59.60 -19.20
C GLY A 51 7.26 -60.79 -19.78
N TYR A 52 6.02 -60.59 -20.21
CA TYR A 52 5.22 -61.59 -20.95
C TYR A 52 5.26 -61.36 -22.48
N SER A 53 6.11 -60.45 -22.95
CA SER A 53 6.30 -60.26 -24.38
C SER A 53 6.94 -61.51 -24.99
N LYS A 54 6.36 -62.02 -26.09
CA LYS A 54 6.70 -63.33 -26.65
C LYS A 54 7.13 -63.22 -28.10
N ILE A 55 8.33 -63.70 -28.40
CA ILE A 55 8.80 -63.88 -29.77
C ILE A 55 8.06 -65.07 -30.40
N THR A 56 7.30 -64.79 -31.45
CA THR A 56 6.54 -65.81 -32.21
C THR A 56 7.17 -66.12 -33.57
N THR A 57 8.08 -65.26 -34.04
CA THR A 57 8.74 -65.37 -35.34
C THR A 57 10.23 -65.12 -35.17
N ASN A 58 11.09 -65.82 -35.90
CA ASN A 58 12.53 -65.60 -35.85
C ASN A 58 12.87 -64.14 -36.16
N VAL A 59 13.75 -63.56 -35.35
CA VAL A 59 14.39 -62.27 -35.56
C VAL A 59 15.69 -62.54 -36.31
N ILE A 60 15.82 -62.03 -37.53
CA ILE A 60 17.02 -62.23 -38.35
C ILE A 60 17.59 -60.87 -38.73
N ASP A 61 18.88 -60.68 -38.45
CA ASP A 61 19.71 -59.52 -38.79
C ASP A 61 19.07 -58.16 -38.45
N ILE A 62 18.43 -58.06 -37.27
CA ILE A 62 17.90 -56.80 -36.79
C ILE A 62 18.99 -55.99 -36.11
N ARG A 63 19.28 -54.82 -36.66
CA ARG A 63 20.17 -53.86 -36.01
C ARG A 63 19.45 -53.16 -34.86
N TYR A 64 20.02 -53.25 -33.67
CA TYR A 64 19.58 -52.59 -32.45
C TYR A 64 20.76 -51.79 -31.89
N ASP A 65 20.77 -50.48 -32.15
CA ASP A 65 21.92 -49.59 -31.89
C ASP A 65 23.24 -50.14 -32.46
N PHE A 66 24.14 -50.59 -31.58
CA PHE A 66 25.46 -51.15 -31.91
C PHE A 66 25.45 -52.68 -32.03
N LEU A 67 24.30 -53.34 -31.85
CA LEU A 67 24.13 -54.79 -31.93
C LEU A 67 23.49 -55.18 -33.25
N LEU A 68 23.96 -56.28 -33.85
CA LEU A 68 23.18 -57.05 -34.80
C LEU A 68 22.58 -58.25 -34.06
N VAL A 69 21.26 -58.27 -33.97
CA VAL A 69 20.50 -59.21 -33.14
C VAL A 69 19.82 -60.26 -34.02
N ASN A 70 20.08 -61.52 -33.69
CA ASN A 70 19.43 -62.69 -34.26
C ASN A 70 18.78 -63.48 -33.12
N ILE A 71 17.49 -63.80 -33.23
CA ILE A 71 16.76 -64.60 -32.23
C ILE A 71 15.99 -65.71 -32.94
N ILE A 72 16.35 -66.95 -32.65
CA ILE A 72 15.76 -68.12 -33.29
C ILE A 72 14.93 -68.89 -32.26
N ASN A 73 13.63 -69.04 -32.54
CA ASN A 73 12.75 -69.90 -31.78
C ASN A 73 12.88 -71.34 -32.30
N LYS A 74 13.42 -72.24 -31.47
CA LYS A 74 13.60 -73.66 -31.80
C LYS A 74 12.48 -74.56 -31.25
N GLY A 75 11.40 -73.96 -30.75
CA GLY A 75 10.26 -74.65 -30.14
C GLY A 75 10.48 -75.00 -28.67
N SER A 76 11.59 -75.68 -28.34
CA SER A 76 11.93 -76.08 -26.97
C SER A 76 12.91 -75.14 -26.25
N HIS A 77 13.45 -74.14 -26.94
CA HIS A 77 14.36 -73.12 -26.40
C HIS A 77 14.47 -71.94 -27.38
N TYR A 78 15.00 -70.82 -26.91
CA TYR A 78 15.36 -69.67 -27.73
C TYR A 78 16.88 -69.54 -27.83
N VAL A 79 17.38 -69.22 -29.03
CA VAL A 79 18.79 -68.90 -29.28
C VAL A 79 18.91 -67.43 -29.61
N TYR A 80 19.54 -66.65 -28.75
CA TYR A 80 19.86 -65.24 -28.96
C TYR A 80 21.32 -65.12 -29.39
N ARG A 81 21.57 -64.50 -30.54
CA ARG A 81 22.90 -64.22 -31.05
C ARG A 81 23.05 -62.71 -31.25
N PHE A 82 24.03 -62.13 -30.56
CA PHE A 82 24.40 -60.73 -30.62
C PHE A 82 25.77 -60.61 -31.29
N ASP A 83 25.83 -59.93 -32.43
CA ASP A 83 27.07 -59.47 -33.05
C ASP A 83 27.28 -58.00 -32.65
N VAL A 84 28.22 -57.78 -31.73
CA VAL A 84 28.49 -56.49 -31.09
C VAL A 84 29.45 -55.69 -31.96
N ARG A 85 28.90 -54.77 -32.75
CA ARG A 85 29.64 -53.98 -33.73
C ARG A 85 30.13 -52.65 -33.15
N ASN A 86 30.76 -52.70 -31.98
CA ASN A 86 31.39 -51.54 -31.36
C ASN A 86 32.69 -51.94 -30.64
N THR A 87 33.78 -51.23 -30.95
CA THR A 87 35.12 -51.50 -30.45
C THR A 87 35.27 -51.24 -28.94
N LEU A 88 34.36 -50.48 -28.32
CA LEU A 88 34.37 -50.15 -26.90
C LEU A 88 33.82 -51.27 -25.99
N TRP A 89 33.23 -52.32 -26.56
CA TRP A 89 32.81 -53.46 -25.75
C TRP A 89 34.05 -54.17 -25.20
N ASP A 90 34.21 -54.18 -23.88
CA ASP A 90 35.35 -54.82 -23.20
C ASP A 90 35.19 -56.34 -23.04
N GLY A 91 34.14 -56.91 -23.64
CA GLY A 91 33.78 -58.32 -23.53
C GLY A 91 32.98 -58.67 -22.28
N LYS A 92 32.76 -57.74 -21.33
CA LYS A 92 31.88 -58.00 -20.17
C LYS A 92 30.42 -57.79 -20.55
N TYR A 93 29.57 -58.66 -20.01
CA TYR A 93 28.13 -58.61 -20.19
C TYR A 93 27.41 -59.05 -18.91
N ARG A 94 26.13 -58.66 -18.78
CA ARG A 94 25.22 -59.10 -17.71
C ARG A 94 23.91 -59.53 -18.33
N ILE A 95 23.32 -60.59 -17.79
CA ILE A 95 22.06 -61.15 -18.27
C ILE A 95 21.05 -61.13 -17.12
N SER A 96 19.91 -60.50 -17.35
CA SER A 96 18.82 -60.39 -16.37
C SER A 96 17.45 -60.42 -17.06
N HIS A 97 16.39 -60.37 -16.26
CA HIS A 97 15.03 -60.21 -16.78
C HIS A 97 14.76 -58.75 -17.16
N SER A 98 13.97 -58.53 -18.21
CA SER A 98 13.55 -57.19 -18.66
C SER A 98 12.95 -56.33 -17.53
N MET A 99 12.09 -56.93 -16.69
CA MET A 99 11.43 -56.24 -15.58
C MET A 99 12.18 -56.28 -14.25
N ARG A 100 13.21 -57.11 -14.12
CA ARG A 100 14.00 -57.24 -12.88
C ARG A 100 15.49 -57.19 -13.23
N PRO A 101 16.00 -56.00 -13.59
CA PRO A 101 17.36 -55.85 -14.10
C PRO A 101 18.43 -56.28 -13.10
N ASP A 102 18.10 -56.32 -11.81
CA ASP A 102 18.97 -56.74 -10.71
C ASP A 102 18.91 -58.25 -10.42
N GLU A 103 17.96 -58.99 -11.00
CA GLU A 103 17.83 -60.44 -10.83
C GLU A 103 18.47 -61.19 -12.02
N PRO A 104 19.49 -62.04 -11.80
CA PRO A 104 20.08 -62.83 -12.88
C PRO A 104 19.05 -63.81 -13.44
N HIS A 105 19.02 -63.94 -14.77
CA HIS A 105 18.06 -64.82 -15.45
C HIS A 105 18.41 -66.30 -15.17
N GLN A 106 17.50 -67.02 -14.50
CA GLN A 106 17.67 -68.45 -14.23
C GLN A 106 17.36 -69.28 -15.49
N GLY A 107 18.13 -70.34 -15.76
CA GLY A 107 17.93 -71.20 -16.94
C GLY A 107 18.63 -70.76 -18.24
N VAL A 108 19.56 -69.81 -18.15
CA VAL A 108 20.38 -69.37 -19.29
C VAL A 108 21.66 -70.20 -19.39
N VAL A 109 21.94 -70.73 -20.58
CA VAL A 109 23.22 -71.35 -20.93
C VAL A 109 23.91 -70.46 -21.95
N VAL A 110 25.05 -69.87 -21.59
CA VAL A 110 25.86 -69.07 -22.52
C VAL A 110 26.83 -70.00 -23.23
N THR A 111 26.70 -70.09 -24.56
CA THR A 111 27.62 -70.84 -25.41
C THR A 111 28.41 -69.84 -26.24
N LYS A 112 29.68 -69.64 -25.89
CA LYS A 112 30.59 -68.82 -26.72
C LYS A 112 31.18 -69.71 -27.82
N ASP A 113 30.36 -70.11 -28.80
CA ASP A 113 30.75 -71.05 -29.87
C ASP A 113 31.41 -70.37 -31.08
N SER A 114 31.79 -69.09 -30.97
CA SER A 114 32.40 -68.34 -32.08
C SER A 114 33.86 -67.98 -31.80
N GLU A 115 34.73 -68.17 -32.80
CA GLU A 115 36.10 -67.64 -32.82
C GLU A 115 36.14 -66.09 -32.83
N ASP A 116 35.01 -65.42 -33.13
CA ASP A 116 34.92 -63.97 -33.11
C ASP A 116 34.62 -63.45 -31.68
N PRO A 117 35.53 -62.65 -31.08
CA PRO A 117 35.33 -62.10 -29.74
C PRO A 117 34.14 -61.14 -29.64
N ASN A 118 33.59 -60.67 -30.76
CA ASN A 118 32.45 -59.75 -30.83
C ASN A 118 31.08 -60.46 -30.88
N ILE A 119 31.05 -61.79 -30.85
CA ILE A 119 29.80 -62.55 -30.93
C ILE A 119 29.47 -63.16 -29.57
N LEU A 120 28.26 -62.89 -29.08
CA LEU A 120 27.68 -63.49 -27.89
C LEU A 120 26.44 -64.30 -28.26
N GLU A 121 26.47 -65.61 -28.00
CA GLU A 121 25.31 -66.48 -28.19
C GLU A 121 24.80 -67.01 -26.84
N ILE A 122 23.48 -66.94 -26.65
CA ILE A 122 22.78 -67.20 -25.40
C ILE A 122 21.61 -68.14 -25.70
N ASN A 123 21.62 -69.32 -25.07
CA ASN A 123 20.55 -70.30 -25.13
C ASN A 123 19.68 -70.21 -23.88
N ILE A 124 18.36 -70.18 -24.06
CA ILE A 124 17.38 -70.15 -22.96
C ILE A 124 16.51 -71.40 -23.04
N ASP A 125 16.72 -72.33 -22.11
CA ASP A 125 15.97 -73.59 -22.02
C ASP A 125 14.56 -73.35 -21.45
N SER A 126 13.53 -73.72 -22.20
CA SER A 126 12.15 -73.40 -21.84
C SER A 126 11.52 -74.49 -20.95
N HIS A 127 11.63 -74.36 -19.64
CA HIS A 127 10.68 -75.01 -18.72
C HIS A 127 9.45 -74.13 -18.41
N ASN A 128 9.39 -72.90 -18.96
CA ASN A 128 8.21 -72.05 -19.05
C ASN A 128 8.29 -71.19 -20.31
N LEU A 129 7.59 -71.59 -21.40
CA LEU A 129 7.53 -70.88 -22.69
C LEU A 129 6.83 -69.50 -22.65
N ASP A 130 6.48 -69.02 -21.46
CA ASP A 130 5.74 -67.78 -21.22
C ASP A 130 6.64 -66.62 -20.73
N GLN A 131 7.94 -66.85 -20.55
CA GLN A 131 8.93 -65.85 -20.12
C GLN A 131 10.17 -65.87 -21.02
N ALA A 132 10.02 -65.37 -22.26
CA ALA A 132 11.16 -65.11 -23.16
C ALA A 132 11.69 -63.67 -22.95
N ASP A 133 11.78 -63.21 -21.70
CA ASP A 133 12.14 -61.84 -21.35
C ASP A 133 13.63 -61.70 -21.04
N LEU A 134 14.44 -61.76 -22.09
CA LEU A 134 15.89 -61.58 -21.96
C LEU A 134 16.26 -60.09 -22.02
N ARG A 135 16.98 -59.62 -21.00
CA ARG A 135 17.76 -58.38 -21.02
C ARG A 135 19.25 -58.70 -20.96
N VAL A 136 20.01 -58.20 -21.94
CA VAL A 136 21.47 -58.37 -22.00
C VAL A 136 22.12 -57.01 -22.02
N CYS A 137 22.93 -56.72 -21.01
CA CYS A 137 23.69 -55.48 -20.90
C CYS A 137 25.16 -55.71 -21.24
N PHE A 138 25.72 -54.89 -22.12
CA PHE A 138 27.11 -54.89 -22.58
C PHE A 138 27.85 -53.73 -21.93
N HIS A 139 29.04 -54.00 -21.38
CA HIS A 139 29.87 -52.97 -20.77
C HIS A 139 30.73 -52.27 -21.82
N MET A 140 30.50 -50.97 -21.98
CA MET A 140 31.17 -50.15 -22.98
C MET A 140 32.12 -49.20 -22.26
N THR A 141 33.42 -49.30 -22.53
CA THR A 141 34.43 -48.52 -21.83
C THR A 141 35.58 -48.13 -22.74
N GLN A 142 36.11 -46.93 -22.54
CA GLN A 142 37.35 -46.48 -23.17
C GLN A 142 38.61 -46.95 -22.43
N LYS A 143 38.47 -47.62 -21.28
CA LYS A 143 39.59 -48.03 -20.40
C LYS A 143 40.15 -49.44 -20.67
N ALA A 144 39.70 -50.14 -21.71
CA ALA A 144 40.10 -51.53 -21.95
C ALA A 144 41.41 -51.63 -22.76
N ASP A 145 42.36 -52.43 -22.26
CA ASP A 145 43.75 -52.55 -22.74
C ASP A 145 43.94 -53.03 -24.19
N SER A 146 42.89 -53.53 -24.86
CA SER A 146 43.04 -54.23 -26.14
C SER A 146 42.43 -53.55 -27.38
N ARG A 147 41.83 -52.36 -27.26
CA ARG A 147 41.21 -51.66 -28.41
C ARG A 147 41.31 -50.13 -28.27
N SER A 148 42.45 -49.56 -28.68
CA SER A 148 42.63 -48.11 -28.79
C SER A 148 41.82 -47.55 -29.95
N ILE A 149 41.28 -46.34 -29.77
CA ILE A 149 40.83 -45.55 -30.91
C ILE A 149 42.06 -44.88 -31.54
N ASP A 150 42.10 -44.90 -32.87
CA ASP A 150 43.12 -44.24 -33.71
C ASP A 150 43.44 -42.76 -33.39
N ASP A 151 44.72 -42.45 -33.61
CA ASP A 151 45.55 -41.39 -33.03
C ASP A 151 45.45 -39.97 -33.65
N ASN A 152 44.29 -39.47 -34.11
CA ASN A 152 44.22 -38.09 -34.65
C ASN A 152 42.86 -37.39 -34.42
N CYS A 153 42.69 -36.74 -33.25
CA CYS A 153 41.49 -35.94 -32.96
C CYS A 153 41.81 -34.54 -32.43
N ILE A 154 40.84 -33.63 -32.59
CA ILE A 154 40.88 -32.26 -32.07
C ILE A 154 39.90 -32.16 -30.91
N ILE A 155 40.30 -31.47 -29.85
CA ILE A 155 39.50 -31.26 -28.66
C ILE A 155 39.30 -29.77 -28.46
N ILE A 156 38.05 -29.34 -28.35
CA ILE A 156 37.68 -27.99 -27.93
C ILE A 156 37.57 -27.99 -26.41
N ASN A 157 38.35 -27.13 -25.75
CA ASN A 157 38.25 -26.89 -24.33
C ASN A 157 37.64 -25.49 -24.11
N ASN A 158 36.35 -25.47 -23.80
CA ASN A 158 35.61 -24.25 -23.50
C ASN A 158 34.56 -24.52 -22.43
N GLU A 159 34.18 -23.51 -21.65
CA GLU A 159 33.05 -23.68 -20.72
C GLU A 159 31.77 -23.97 -21.52
N SER A 160 30.94 -24.86 -20.99
CA SER A 160 29.65 -25.21 -21.61
C SER A 160 28.55 -24.19 -21.31
N TYR A 161 28.81 -23.25 -20.39
CA TYR A 161 27.84 -22.27 -19.91
C TYR A 161 28.46 -20.90 -19.63
N TYR A 162 27.86 -19.85 -20.18
CA TYR A 162 28.19 -18.45 -19.88
C TYR A 162 26.94 -17.65 -19.49
N SER A 163 27.13 -16.57 -18.73
CA SER A 163 26.09 -15.64 -18.31
C SER A 163 26.53 -14.21 -18.58
N ASP A 164 25.95 -13.59 -19.60
CA ASP A 164 26.39 -12.30 -20.16
C ASP A 164 25.24 -11.26 -20.23
N PRO A 165 25.52 -9.95 -20.11
CA PRO A 165 24.51 -8.92 -20.32
C PRO A 165 24.00 -8.88 -21.77
N CYS A 166 22.70 -8.64 -21.95
CA CYS A 166 22.06 -8.61 -23.27
C CYS A 166 22.48 -7.39 -24.12
N SER A 167 22.89 -6.29 -23.48
CA SER A 167 23.24 -5.02 -24.15
C SER A 167 24.66 -4.99 -24.72
N GLN A 168 25.54 -5.92 -24.33
CA GLN A 168 26.97 -5.88 -24.67
C GLN A 168 27.42 -7.09 -25.50
N ASN A 169 28.49 -6.87 -26.26
CA ASN A 169 29.27 -7.94 -26.88
C ASN A 169 30.33 -8.38 -25.86
N VAL A 170 30.27 -9.62 -25.39
CA VAL A 170 31.22 -10.14 -24.39
C VAL A 170 32.18 -11.12 -25.06
N LYS A 171 33.48 -11.01 -24.75
CA LYS A 171 34.53 -11.88 -25.27
C LYS A 171 34.93 -12.91 -24.24
N HIS A 172 34.87 -14.19 -24.63
CA HIS A 172 35.37 -15.32 -23.86
C HIS A 172 36.56 -15.97 -24.57
N LYS A 173 37.49 -16.51 -23.80
CA LYS A 173 38.66 -17.23 -24.31
C LYS A 173 38.40 -18.73 -24.24
N GLY A 174 38.79 -19.45 -25.28
CA GLY A 174 38.82 -20.91 -25.29
C GLY A 174 40.13 -21.43 -25.88
N HIS A 175 40.33 -22.74 -25.76
CA HIS A 175 41.53 -23.43 -26.25
C HIS A 175 41.16 -24.62 -27.12
N VAL A 176 41.95 -24.86 -28.17
CA VAL A 176 41.87 -26.08 -28.98
C VAL A 176 43.17 -26.86 -28.87
N TYR A 177 43.03 -28.16 -28.69
CA TYR A 177 44.14 -29.10 -28.59
C TYR A 177 44.06 -30.17 -29.67
N ILE A 178 45.20 -30.75 -30.01
CA ILE A 178 45.31 -31.96 -30.82
C ILE A 178 45.82 -33.10 -29.94
N SER A 179 45.17 -34.25 -30.00
CA SER A 179 45.63 -35.44 -29.27
C SER A 179 46.83 -36.03 -30.02
N GLY A 180 47.98 -36.11 -29.35
CA GLY A 180 49.15 -36.86 -29.82
C GLY A 180 49.19 -38.24 -29.17
N THR A 181 49.74 -39.21 -29.89
CA THR A 181 49.97 -40.60 -29.48
C THR A 181 50.38 -40.74 -28.01
N THR A 182 49.69 -41.62 -27.28
CA THR A 182 49.83 -42.05 -25.86
C THR A 182 48.86 -41.44 -24.85
N SER A 183 48.34 -42.35 -24.00
CA SER A 183 47.38 -42.17 -22.91
C SER A 183 47.57 -40.85 -22.14
N VAL A 184 46.50 -40.05 -22.09
CA VAL A 184 46.52 -38.67 -21.58
C VAL A 184 45.64 -38.57 -20.32
N ASP A 185 46.26 -38.54 -19.15
CA ASP A 185 45.57 -38.44 -17.84
C ASP A 185 45.12 -37.01 -17.47
N THR A 186 45.63 -35.94 -18.11
CA THR A 186 45.25 -34.53 -17.82
C THR A 186 45.36 -33.59 -19.04
N TYR A 187 44.58 -32.49 -19.08
CA TYR A 187 44.59 -31.49 -20.16
C TYR A 187 45.97 -30.81 -20.36
N ASP A 188 46.82 -30.77 -19.33
CA ASP A 188 48.17 -30.19 -19.38
C ASP A 188 49.16 -30.99 -20.25
N SER A 189 48.82 -32.21 -20.64
CA SER A 189 49.63 -33.07 -21.51
C SER A 189 49.19 -33.05 -22.98
N LEU A 190 48.17 -32.27 -23.34
CA LEU A 190 47.70 -32.12 -24.71
C LEU A 190 48.52 -31.07 -25.48
N THR A 191 48.82 -31.37 -26.75
CA THR A 191 49.52 -30.41 -27.62
C THR A 191 48.53 -29.36 -28.13
N PRO A 192 48.81 -28.05 -28.02
CA PRO A 192 47.92 -27.03 -28.55
C PRO A 192 47.75 -27.12 -30.08
N CYS A 193 46.51 -27.04 -30.58
CA CYS A 193 46.25 -26.94 -32.02
C CYS A 193 46.38 -25.48 -32.48
N SER A 194 47.50 -25.13 -33.10
CA SER A 194 47.68 -23.82 -33.72
C SER A 194 47.00 -23.73 -35.09
N ASN A 195 46.53 -22.53 -35.47
CA ASN A 195 45.88 -22.26 -36.75
C ASN A 195 44.70 -23.22 -37.05
N CYS A 196 43.92 -23.53 -36.02
CA CYS A 196 42.62 -24.20 -36.12
C CYS A 196 41.57 -23.11 -36.46
N ASN A 197 40.73 -23.33 -37.46
CA ASN A 197 39.61 -22.42 -37.80
C ASN A 197 38.43 -22.70 -36.88
N ILE A 198 37.97 -21.68 -36.16
CA ILE A 198 36.90 -21.78 -35.17
C ILE A 198 35.67 -21.05 -35.70
N LYS A 199 34.57 -21.78 -35.84
CA LYS A 199 33.30 -21.27 -36.33
C LYS A 199 32.24 -21.34 -35.23
N LEU A 200 31.58 -20.22 -34.98
CA LEU A 200 30.45 -20.10 -34.07
C LEU A 200 29.15 -19.93 -34.87
N GLU A 201 28.16 -20.79 -34.64
CA GLU A 201 26.85 -20.70 -35.29
C GLU A 201 25.70 -20.80 -34.27
N PRO A 202 24.66 -19.97 -34.37
CA PRO A 202 23.48 -20.10 -33.52
C PRO A 202 22.76 -21.43 -33.78
N CYS A 203 22.40 -22.12 -32.69
CA CYS A 203 21.71 -23.40 -32.74
C CYS A 203 20.57 -23.48 -31.72
N ASP A 204 19.77 -24.54 -31.81
CA ASP A 204 18.86 -24.96 -30.74
C ASP A 204 19.60 -25.77 -29.65
N VAL A 205 18.87 -26.19 -28.60
CA VAL A 205 19.41 -27.01 -27.50
C VAL A 205 20.01 -28.35 -27.97
N ASN A 206 19.64 -28.83 -29.16
CA ASN A 206 20.11 -30.09 -29.73
C ASN A 206 21.29 -29.89 -30.70
N GLY A 207 21.73 -28.65 -30.95
CA GLY A 207 22.82 -28.35 -31.86
C GLY A 207 22.41 -28.20 -33.34
N ASN A 208 21.12 -28.14 -33.64
CA ASN A 208 20.63 -27.85 -35.00
C ASN A 208 20.78 -26.36 -35.29
N ILE A 209 21.37 -26.00 -36.43
CA ILE A 209 21.58 -24.60 -36.81
C ILE A 209 20.22 -23.90 -37.06
N ILE A 210 20.04 -22.72 -36.49
CA ILE A 210 18.81 -21.92 -36.62
C ILE A 210 19.09 -20.55 -37.22
N ASN A 211 18.07 -19.97 -37.84
CA ASN A 211 18.10 -18.57 -38.31
C ASN A 211 17.65 -17.63 -37.19
N GLY A 212 18.59 -16.83 -36.67
CA GLY A 212 18.38 -15.89 -35.57
C GLY A 212 19.02 -16.34 -34.26
N GLY A 213 19.45 -15.40 -33.41
CA GLY A 213 20.19 -15.69 -32.17
C GLY A 213 21.46 -14.85 -32.05
N LEU A 214 22.48 -15.38 -31.38
CA LEU A 214 23.82 -14.78 -31.35
C LEU A 214 24.43 -14.85 -32.76
N LEU A 215 25.03 -13.75 -33.22
CA LEU A 215 25.67 -13.64 -34.55
C LEU A 215 26.72 -14.72 -34.76
N LYS A 216 26.85 -15.15 -36.03
CA LYS A 216 27.95 -16.02 -36.47
C LYS A 216 29.28 -15.28 -36.33
N GLN A 217 30.31 -16.00 -35.91
CA GLN A 217 31.68 -15.49 -35.84
C GLN A 217 32.66 -16.57 -36.28
N GLU A 218 33.72 -16.16 -36.95
CA GLU A 218 34.87 -17.00 -37.26
C GLU A 218 36.11 -16.39 -36.58
N ASP A 219 36.95 -17.24 -36.01
CA ASP A 219 38.24 -16.85 -35.41
C ASP A 219 39.30 -17.92 -35.70
N LEU A 220 40.58 -17.53 -35.66
CA LEU A 220 41.70 -18.45 -35.84
C LEU A 220 42.40 -18.66 -34.50
N SER A 221 42.66 -19.91 -34.12
CA SER A 221 43.48 -20.18 -32.95
C SER A 221 44.92 -19.68 -33.15
N ASN A 222 45.50 -19.08 -32.11
CA ASN A 222 46.87 -18.62 -32.11
C ASN A 222 47.86 -19.80 -32.00
N ASN A 223 49.17 -19.50 -31.95
CA ASN A 223 50.23 -20.52 -31.85
C ASN A 223 50.17 -21.36 -30.56
N LYS A 224 49.38 -20.97 -29.56
CA LYS A 224 49.12 -21.69 -28.30
C LYS A 224 47.73 -22.35 -28.28
N GLY A 225 47.05 -22.43 -29.43
CA GLY A 225 45.71 -23.00 -29.54
C GLY A 225 44.60 -22.15 -28.92
N GLU A 226 44.89 -20.91 -28.50
CA GLU A 226 43.89 -20.01 -27.90
C GLU A 226 43.09 -19.27 -28.99
N TYR A 227 41.80 -19.09 -28.77
CA TYR A 227 40.91 -18.28 -29.61
C TYR A 227 39.94 -17.45 -28.76
N ASN A 228 39.31 -16.41 -29.36
CA ASN A 228 38.34 -15.55 -28.68
C ASN A 228 36.96 -15.63 -29.33
N ILE A 229 35.96 -16.05 -28.56
CA ILE A 229 34.56 -16.00 -28.99
C ILE A 229 33.92 -14.73 -28.46
N THR A 230 33.25 -13.97 -29.34
CA THR A 230 32.43 -12.82 -28.97
C THR A 230 30.95 -13.19 -29.05
N TYR A 231 30.27 -13.27 -27.90
CA TYR A 231 28.81 -13.42 -27.87
C TYR A 231 28.15 -12.04 -28.01
N SER A 232 27.53 -11.83 -29.16
CA SER A 232 26.90 -10.56 -29.53
C SER A 232 25.75 -10.13 -28.61
N LYS A 233 25.46 -8.82 -28.59
CA LYS A 233 24.29 -8.25 -27.91
C LYS A 233 22.98 -8.76 -28.52
N VAL A 234 21.95 -8.93 -27.69
CA VAL A 234 20.62 -9.41 -28.07
C VAL A 234 19.53 -8.48 -27.56
N LYS A 235 18.39 -8.42 -28.25
CA LYS A 235 17.28 -7.51 -27.89
C LYS A 235 16.45 -7.99 -26.70
N LYS A 236 16.47 -9.30 -26.39
CA LYS A 236 15.64 -9.90 -25.35
C LYS A 236 16.53 -10.73 -24.42
N PRO A 237 16.33 -10.68 -23.10
CA PRO A 237 16.97 -11.62 -22.20
C PRO A 237 16.44 -13.04 -22.43
N GLY A 238 17.26 -14.05 -22.16
CA GLY A 238 16.90 -15.46 -22.34
C GLY A 238 18.11 -16.37 -22.53
N ASP A 239 17.84 -17.67 -22.68
CA ASP A 239 18.85 -18.68 -22.99
C ASP A 239 19.10 -18.76 -24.50
N TYR A 240 20.36 -18.65 -24.89
CA TYR A 240 20.83 -18.81 -26.27
C TYR A 240 21.79 -19.99 -26.36
N TYR A 241 21.77 -20.71 -27.47
CA TYR A 241 22.68 -21.84 -27.73
C TYR A 241 23.51 -21.57 -28.98
N VAL A 242 24.78 -21.93 -28.92
CA VAL A 242 25.73 -21.77 -30.02
C VAL A 242 26.52 -23.04 -30.22
N LYS A 243 26.63 -23.44 -31.48
CA LYS A 243 27.45 -24.55 -31.95
C LYS A 243 28.82 -24.00 -32.31
N LEU A 244 29.82 -24.39 -31.53
CA LEU A 244 31.22 -24.08 -31.74
C LEU A 244 31.87 -25.23 -32.49
N THR A 245 32.45 -24.96 -33.65
CA THR A 245 33.07 -25.99 -34.51
C THR A 245 34.52 -25.61 -34.79
N ALA A 246 35.46 -26.51 -34.52
CA ALA A 246 36.88 -26.32 -34.82
C ALA A 246 37.29 -27.22 -35.99
N PHE A 247 38.03 -26.66 -36.94
CA PHE A 247 38.51 -27.33 -38.15
C PHE A 247 40.03 -27.20 -38.28
N LYS A 248 40.70 -28.28 -38.67
CA LYS A 248 42.12 -28.27 -39.02
C LYS A 248 42.41 -29.23 -40.15
N GLU A 249 43.15 -28.78 -41.15
CA GLU A 249 43.75 -29.65 -42.15
C GLU A 249 45.09 -30.18 -41.62
N VAL A 250 45.28 -31.50 -41.61
CA VAL A 250 46.49 -32.16 -41.14
C VAL A 250 47.07 -33.08 -42.23
N GLY A 251 48.38 -32.94 -42.49
CA GLY A 251 49.17 -33.80 -43.39
C GLY A 251 49.12 -33.43 -44.88
N VAL A 252 49.85 -34.22 -45.69
CA VAL A 252 50.04 -34.02 -47.15
C VAL A 252 48.78 -34.39 -47.97
N ASN A 253 47.80 -35.07 -47.35
CA ASN A 253 46.57 -35.54 -47.98
C ASN A 253 45.32 -34.68 -47.64
N ASN A 254 45.48 -33.50 -47.01
CA ASN A 254 44.37 -32.63 -46.58
C ASN A 254 43.28 -33.34 -45.76
N THR A 255 43.67 -34.16 -44.78
CA THR A 255 42.67 -34.77 -43.89
C THR A 255 42.10 -33.68 -42.98
N LEU A 256 40.79 -33.44 -43.05
CA LEU A 256 40.10 -32.43 -42.25
C LEU A 256 39.68 -33.03 -40.90
N LEU A 257 40.34 -32.61 -39.84
CA LEU A 257 39.91 -32.89 -38.47
C LEU A 257 38.86 -31.86 -38.05
N THR A 258 37.74 -32.35 -37.49
CA THR A 258 36.63 -31.50 -37.03
C THR A 258 36.21 -31.88 -35.61
N ALA A 259 35.97 -30.88 -34.77
CA ALA A 259 35.39 -31.05 -33.43
C ALA A 259 34.23 -30.07 -33.23
N THR A 260 33.25 -30.43 -32.40
CA THR A 260 32.07 -29.59 -32.14
C THR A 260 31.69 -29.61 -30.67
N GLN A 261 31.32 -28.44 -30.13
CA GLN A 261 30.76 -28.28 -28.79
C GLN A 261 29.53 -27.37 -28.83
N ILE A 262 28.50 -27.67 -28.05
CA ILE A 262 27.34 -26.79 -27.83
C ILE A 262 27.59 -26.00 -26.54
N VAL A 263 27.48 -24.67 -26.62
CA VAL A 263 27.63 -23.77 -25.48
C VAL A 263 26.30 -23.05 -25.23
N LYS A 264 25.87 -23.01 -23.96
CA LYS A 264 24.71 -22.25 -23.51
C LYS A 264 25.15 -20.86 -23.02
N VAL A 265 24.53 -19.81 -23.53
CA VAL A 265 24.78 -18.42 -23.13
C VAL A 265 23.47 -17.83 -22.61
N ASN A 266 23.38 -17.63 -21.28
CA ASN A 266 22.26 -16.91 -20.68
C ASN A 266 22.49 -15.40 -20.85
N LYS A 267 21.61 -14.72 -21.60
CA LYS A 267 21.64 -13.27 -21.75
C LYS A 267 20.69 -12.64 -20.73
N TYR A 268 21.21 -11.90 -19.76
CA TYR A 268 20.42 -11.22 -18.73
C TYR A 268 20.32 -9.70 -19.00
N GLN A 269 19.32 -9.05 -18.41
CA GLN A 269 19.13 -7.61 -18.57
C GLN A 269 19.87 -6.84 -17.47
N ASP A 270 20.89 -6.07 -17.84
CA ASP A 270 21.80 -5.34 -16.93
C ASP A 270 21.47 -3.85 -16.77
N CYS A 271 20.38 -3.39 -17.40
CA CYS A 271 19.96 -1.99 -17.42
C CYS A 271 18.48 -1.83 -17.01
N LYS A 272 17.93 -2.79 -16.26
CA LYS A 272 16.55 -2.67 -15.75
C LYS A 272 16.55 -1.69 -14.58
N ILE A 273 15.76 -0.64 -14.68
CA ILE A 273 15.58 0.29 -13.56
C ILE A 273 14.58 -0.32 -12.58
N GLY A 274 15.05 -0.65 -11.38
CA GLY A 274 14.23 -1.04 -10.24
C GLY A 274 13.66 0.17 -9.53
N VAL A 275 12.46 0.00 -8.95
CA VAL A 275 11.78 1.01 -8.15
C VAL A 275 11.40 0.39 -6.81
N ASP A 276 11.94 0.94 -5.71
CA ASP A 276 11.66 0.48 -4.36
C ASP A 276 10.44 1.21 -3.79
N LEU A 277 9.31 0.50 -3.71
CA LEU A 277 8.07 0.99 -3.09
C LEU A 277 7.91 0.53 -1.63
N ASP A 278 8.91 -0.09 -1.02
CA ASP A 278 8.82 -0.62 0.34
C ASP A 278 8.97 0.45 1.42
N ASN A 279 9.73 1.50 1.14
CA ASN A 279 10.05 2.57 2.09
C ASN A 279 9.26 3.87 1.85
N ILE A 280 7.96 3.79 1.55
CA ILE A 280 7.11 4.96 1.24
C ILE A 280 6.61 5.75 2.47
N GLY A 281 6.96 5.31 3.68
CA GLY A 281 6.53 5.92 4.94
C GLY A 281 5.04 5.71 5.24
N ARG A 282 4.60 6.31 6.36
CA ARG A 282 3.20 6.28 6.76
C ARG A 282 2.45 7.42 6.07
N VAL A 283 1.30 7.11 5.49
CA VAL A 283 0.42 8.07 4.82
C VAL A 283 -0.85 8.24 5.64
N TYR A 284 -1.23 9.48 5.91
CA TYR A 284 -2.43 9.88 6.63
C TYR A 284 -3.53 10.37 5.69
N LYS A 285 -4.78 10.06 6.05
CA LYS A 285 -5.95 10.61 5.38
C LYS A 285 -5.95 12.14 5.47
N GLY A 286 -6.36 12.82 4.42
CA GLY A 286 -6.50 14.28 4.43
C GLY A 286 -5.19 15.09 4.36
N GLU A 287 -4.02 14.47 4.18
CA GLU A 287 -2.72 15.17 4.15
C GLU A 287 -2.23 15.51 2.74
N LYS A 288 -1.18 16.33 2.62
CA LYS A 288 -0.37 16.45 1.41
C LYS A 288 0.92 15.67 1.62
N HIS A 289 1.00 14.47 1.06
CA HIS A 289 2.13 13.57 1.26
C HIS A 289 3.22 13.81 0.21
N LEU A 290 4.48 13.89 0.64
CA LEU A 290 5.63 13.86 -0.25
C LEU A 290 6.12 12.41 -0.32
N PHE A 291 5.93 11.77 -1.47
CA PHE A 291 6.59 10.50 -1.74
C PHE A 291 8.04 10.77 -2.12
N THR A 292 8.97 10.06 -1.50
CA THR A 292 10.37 9.95 -1.92
C THR A 292 10.65 8.47 -2.15
N ILE A 293 10.97 8.11 -3.38
CA ILE A 293 11.04 6.72 -3.85
C ILE A 293 12.44 6.48 -4.41
N ASN A 294 13.09 5.41 -3.98
CA ASN A 294 14.40 5.04 -4.49
C ASN A 294 14.26 4.30 -5.83
N CYS A 295 15.13 4.66 -6.76
CA CYS A 295 15.29 4.08 -8.08
C CYS A 295 16.77 3.72 -8.26
N GLY A 296 17.04 2.64 -8.99
CA GLY A 296 18.40 2.20 -9.25
C GLY A 296 18.45 1.10 -10.28
N LEU A 297 19.64 0.81 -10.79
CA LEU A 297 19.81 -0.30 -11.71
C LEU A 297 19.80 -1.62 -10.93
N GLU A 298 18.93 -2.54 -11.34
CA GLU A 298 18.89 -3.87 -10.76
C GLU A 298 20.09 -4.68 -11.24
N ASN A 299 20.80 -5.31 -10.31
CA ASN A 299 21.79 -6.33 -10.62
C ASN A 299 21.11 -7.64 -11.06
N LYS A 300 21.91 -8.68 -11.36
CA LYS A 300 21.42 -10.02 -11.75
C LYS A 300 20.47 -10.70 -10.75
N LEU A 301 20.42 -10.23 -9.51
CA LEU A 301 19.55 -10.73 -8.44
C LEU A 301 18.27 -9.89 -8.27
N GLY A 302 18.06 -8.86 -9.08
CA GLY A 302 16.94 -7.92 -8.94
C GLY A 302 17.12 -6.91 -7.81
N VAL A 303 18.32 -6.79 -7.25
CA VAL A 303 18.63 -5.84 -6.17
C VAL A 303 19.17 -4.55 -6.78
N ILE A 304 18.65 -3.41 -6.33
CA ILE A 304 19.13 -2.09 -6.74
C ILE A 304 20.59 -1.92 -6.33
N ASP A 305 21.45 -1.65 -7.30
CA ASP A 305 22.87 -1.33 -7.13
C ASP A 305 23.05 0.18 -6.86
N PRO A 306 23.47 0.58 -5.65
CA PRO A 306 23.63 1.99 -5.30
C PRO A 306 24.82 2.67 -6.00
N ASP A 307 25.80 1.91 -6.48
CA ASP A 307 27.01 2.48 -7.09
C ASP A 307 26.77 2.96 -8.53
N ARG A 308 25.63 2.56 -9.13
CA ARG A 308 25.27 2.84 -10.52
C ARG A 308 24.21 3.94 -10.68
N VAL A 309 23.93 4.70 -9.62
CA VAL A 309 22.97 5.81 -9.62
C VAL A 309 23.29 6.87 -10.67
N ASN A 310 24.58 7.15 -10.91
CA ASN A 310 25.01 8.15 -11.88
C ASN A 310 24.58 7.84 -13.33
N GLU A 311 24.32 6.57 -13.65
CA GLU A 311 23.88 6.14 -14.99
C GLU A 311 22.41 6.51 -15.27
N ILE A 312 21.59 6.63 -14.22
CA ILE A 312 20.14 6.88 -14.33
C ILE A 312 19.72 8.28 -13.89
N LYS A 313 20.67 9.07 -13.36
CA LYS A 313 20.44 10.46 -12.96
C LYS A 313 19.89 11.28 -14.13
N GLY A 314 18.85 12.06 -13.87
CA GLY A 314 18.22 12.95 -14.86
C GLY A 314 17.17 12.29 -15.75
N LEU A 315 16.99 10.96 -15.68
CA LEU A 315 15.89 10.29 -16.37
C LEU A 315 14.54 10.79 -15.86
N THR A 316 13.60 10.98 -16.79
CA THR A 316 12.23 11.38 -16.46
C THR A 316 11.47 10.22 -15.81
N ALA A 317 10.60 10.55 -14.86
CA ALA A 317 9.75 9.61 -14.15
C ALA A 317 8.41 10.27 -13.82
N SER A 318 7.42 9.45 -13.46
CA SER A 318 6.13 9.93 -12.99
C SER A 318 5.67 9.14 -11.77
N ILE A 319 5.17 9.86 -10.77
CA ILE A 319 4.48 9.30 -9.60
C ILE A 319 3.00 9.56 -9.80
N THR A 320 2.21 8.49 -9.93
CA THR A 320 0.76 8.56 -10.11
C THR A 320 0.07 7.85 -8.96
N VAL A 321 -0.86 8.53 -8.29
CA VAL A 321 -1.72 7.93 -7.28
C VAL A 321 -3.16 7.95 -7.76
N LYS A 322 -3.82 6.79 -7.71
CA LYS A 322 -5.25 6.63 -8.03
C LYS A 322 -6.06 6.38 -6.77
N PHE A 323 -7.15 7.12 -6.62
CA PHE A 323 -8.14 6.95 -5.56
C PHE A 323 -9.52 7.47 -5.97
N ALA A 324 -10.59 6.77 -5.58
CA ALA A 324 -11.99 7.15 -5.75
C ALA A 324 -12.33 7.87 -7.09
N GLY A 325 -12.08 7.22 -8.22
CA GLY A 325 -12.42 7.74 -9.56
C GLY A 325 -11.57 8.92 -10.04
N THR A 326 -10.55 9.33 -9.27
CA THR A 326 -9.61 10.41 -9.58
C THR A 326 -8.18 9.86 -9.64
N SER A 327 -7.31 10.53 -10.40
CA SER A 327 -5.86 10.27 -10.42
C SER A 327 -5.08 11.58 -10.32
N GLN A 328 -4.03 11.60 -9.50
CA GLN A 328 -3.05 12.68 -9.48
C GLN A 328 -1.72 12.16 -9.97
N THR A 329 -1.07 12.89 -10.88
CA THR A 329 0.24 12.54 -11.45
C THR A 329 1.21 13.70 -11.24
N CYS A 330 2.40 13.38 -10.77
CA CYS A 330 3.52 14.30 -10.64
C CYS A 330 4.67 13.82 -11.54
N SER A 331 5.07 14.67 -12.49
CA SER A 331 6.27 14.44 -13.29
C SER A 331 7.50 14.85 -12.49
N CYS A 332 8.52 13.99 -12.48
CA CYS A 332 9.75 14.18 -11.72
C CYS A 332 10.95 13.63 -12.52
N THR A 333 12.16 13.86 -12.01
CA THR A 333 13.41 13.34 -12.56
C THR A 333 14.18 12.63 -11.45
N ILE A 334 14.94 11.60 -11.81
CA ILE A 334 15.81 10.90 -10.86
C ILE A 334 16.95 11.83 -10.43
N ASP A 335 17.09 12.06 -9.13
CA ASP A 335 18.10 12.95 -8.56
C ASP A 335 19.48 12.27 -8.42
N GLU A 336 20.46 13.00 -7.84
CA GLU A 336 21.84 12.52 -7.66
C GLU A 336 21.97 11.34 -6.68
N LYS A 337 20.92 11.06 -5.90
CA LYS A 337 20.85 9.96 -4.94
C LYS A 337 20.03 8.78 -5.47
N GLY A 338 19.58 8.85 -6.73
CA GLY A 338 18.72 7.83 -7.31
C GLY A 338 17.29 7.94 -6.79
N GLN A 339 16.86 9.11 -6.33
CA GLN A 339 15.52 9.29 -5.76
C GLN A 339 14.63 10.07 -6.72
N ILE A 340 13.35 9.73 -6.73
CA ILE A 340 12.29 10.56 -7.30
C ILE A 340 11.40 11.05 -6.17
N SER A 341 10.95 12.30 -6.25
CA SER A 341 10.05 12.87 -5.26
C SER A 341 8.84 13.52 -5.92
N GLY A 342 7.66 13.25 -5.36
CA GLY A 342 6.38 13.76 -5.88
C GLY A 342 5.38 14.00 -4.76
N ARG A 343 4.75 15.18 -4.78
CA ARG A 343 3.76 15.56 -3.76
C ARG A 343 2.35 15.26 -4.26
N ILE A 344 1.58 14.55 -3.45
CA ILE A 344 0.21 14.15 -3.74
C ILE A 344 -0.71 14.73 -2.67
N ASN A 345 -1.85 15.27 -3.10
CA ASN A 345 -2.81 15.90 -2.21
C ASN A 345 -3.96 14.95 -1.88
N PHE A 346 -3.97 14.40 -0.67
CA PHE A 346 -5.06 13.58 -0.12
C PHE A 346 -6.09 14.38 0.69
N ARG A 347 -6.05 15.73 0.65
CA ARG A 347 -7.08 16.58 1.27
C ARG A 347 -8.48 16.13 0.85
N HIS A 348 -9.39 16.08 1.81
CA HIS A 348 -10.77 15.60 1.62
C HIS A 348 -10.91 14.15 1.15
N TYR A 349 -9.83 13.38 1.05
CA TYR A 349 -9.86 11.94 0.79
C TYR A 349 -9.69 11.15 2.09
N TYR A 350 -10.72 10.37 2.44
CA TYR A 350 -10.80 9.62 3.70
C TYR A 350 -10.96 8.10 3.49
N GLY A 351 -10.74 7.62 2.27
CA GLY A 351 -10.70 6.18 1.97
C GLY A 351 -9.51 5.48 2.63
N ASP A 352 -9.61 4.16 2.81
CA ASP A 352 -8.59 3.39 3.55
C ASP A 352 -7.35 3.05 2.71
N THR A 353 -7.47 3.07 1.38
CA THR A 353 -6.39 2.67 0.47
C THR A 353 -6.32 3.56 -0.76
N ALA A 354 -5.14 3.63 -1.38
CA ALA A 354 -4.93 4.19 -2.72
C ALA A 354 -3.95 3.32 -3.50
N GLU A 355 -3.94 3.41 -4.83
CA GLU A 355 -2.93 2.75 -5.67
C GLU A 355 -1.84 3.76 -6.02
N LEU A 356 -0.64 3.56 -5.50
CA LEU A 356 0.57 4.26 -5.92
C LEU A 356 1.18 3.52 -7.11
N SER A 357 1.57 4.28 -8.14
CA SER A 357 2.26 3.76 -9.31
C SER A 357 3.40 4.69 -9.70
N VAL A 358 4.53 4.11 -10.05
CA VAL A 358 5.67 4.83 -10.60
C VAL A 358 5.89 4.33 -12.01
N THR A 359 6.11 5.25 -12.95
CA THR A 359 6.44 4.90 -14.34
C THR A 359 7.63 5.72 -14.81
N ILE A 360 8.66 5.03 -15.29
CA ILE A 360 9.82 5.57 -15.97
C ILE A 360 9.65 5.18 -17.45
N PRO A 361 9.38 6.14 -18.35
CA PRO A 361 9.19 5.85 -19.77
C PRO A 361 10.51 5.38 -20.39
N ASP A 362 10.40 4.70 -21.54
CA ASP A 362 11.54 4.33 -22.38
C ASP A 362 12.34 5.58 -22.76
N GLN A 363 13.63 5.55 -22.44
CA GLN A 363 14.58 6.65 -22.67
C GLN A 363 15.89 6.10 -23.28
N GLY A 364 15.77 5.29 -24.33
CA GLY A 364 16.90 4.86 -25.16
C GLY A 364 17.51 3.54 -24.71
N GLU A 365 18.58 3.58 -23.92
CA GLU A 365 19.21 2.37 -23.39
C GLU A 365 18.47 1.77 -22.19
N PHE A 366 17.61 2.57 -21.56
CA PHE A 366 16.76 2.18 -20.44
C PHE A 366 15.33 1.93 -20.94
N PRO A 367 14.88 0.67 -21.01
CA PRO A 367 13.51 0.37 -21.39
C PRO A 367 12.53 0.86 -20.31
N GLN A 368 11.26 0.98 -20.69
CA GLN A 368 10.21 1.37 -19.76
C GLN A 368 10.19 0.48 -18.50
N SER A 369 10.10 1.12 -17.33
CA SER A 369 9.91 0.45 -16.05
C SER A 369 8.69 1.00 -15.32
N SER A 370 7.95 0.12 -14.65
CA SER A 370 6.80 0.52 -13.83
C SER A 370 6.65 -0.36 -12.61
N ALA A 371 6.31 0.25 -11.48
CA ALA A 371 6.00 -0.44 -10.23
C ALA A 371 4.68 0.10 -9.66
N LYS A 372 3.94 -0.76 -8.96
CA LYS A 372 2.68 -0.40 -8.31
C LYS A 372 2.60 -0.98 -6.91
N LYS A 373 1.93 -0.25 -6.01
CA LYS A 373 1.65 -0.69 -4.64
C LYS A 373 0.34 -0.10 -4.15
N THR A 374 -0.48 -0.94 -3.52
CA THR A 374 -1.61 -0.45 -2.72
C THR A 374 -1.07 0.10 -1.41
N ILE A 375 -1.29 1.38 -1.17
CA ILE A 375 -0.88 2.06 0.05
C ILE A 375 -2.07 2.17 0.99
N LYS A 376 -1.84 1.98 2.28
CA LYS A 376 -2.85 2.16 3.33
C LYS A 376 -2.78 3.59 3.85
N LEU A 377 -3.94 4.23 4.00
CA LEU A 377 -4.07 5.56 4.59
C LEU A 377 -4.65 5.44 6.01
N ASP A 378 -3.87 5.85 6.99
CA ASP A 378 -4.28 5.81 8.39
C ASP A 378 -4.92 7.14 8.83
N TRP A 379 -5.73 7.08 9.89
CA TRP A 379 -6.13 8.28 10.63
C TRP A 379 -4.94 8.84 11.42
N TYR A 380 -4.81 10.15 11.45
CA TYR A 380 -3.86 10.83 12.33
C TYR A 380 -4.46 11.02 13.73
N TYR A 381 -3.73 10.60 14.77
CA TYR A 381 -4.15 10.71 16.16
C TYR A 381 -3.22 11.65 16.94
N ALA A 382 -3.78 12.77 17.39
CA ALA A 382 -3.09 13.70 18.28
C ALA A 382 -3.12 13.20 19.73
N ASP A 383 -1.95 13.11 20.35
CA ASP A 383 -1.76 12.65 21.72
C ASP A 383 -1.13 13.73 22.61
N THR A 384 -0.65 14.83 22.06
CA THR A 384 -0.11 15.96 22.84
C THR A 384 -0.71 17.29 22.39
N PRO A 385 -0.66 18.35 23.22
CA PRO A 385 -1.02 19.70 22.77
C PRO A 385 -0.21 20.14 21.55
N LYS A 386 1.07 19.77 21.50
CA LYS A 386 1.98 20.07 20.38
C LYS A 386 1.51 19.41 19.09
N ASP A 387 1.07 18.15 19.12
CA ASP A 387 0.53 17.45 17.94
C ASP A 387 -0.65 18.21 17.33
N ILE A 388 -1.57 18.69 18.18
CA ILE A 388 -2.73 19.47 17.73
C ILE A 388 -2.24 20.77 17.10
N ILE A 389 -1.39 21.53 17.79
CA ILE A 389 -0.93 22.85 17.35
C ILE A 389 -0.14 22.77 16.05
N ASP A 390 0.83 21.86 15.97
CA ASP A 390 1.72 21.74 14.82
C ASP A 390 0.95 21.26 13.58
N THR A 391 0.06 20.28 13.74
CA THR A 391 -0.79 19.78 12.64
C THR A 391 -1.73 20.87 12.11
N CYS A 392 -2.28 21.71 12.98
CA CYS A 392 -3.14 22.84 12.57
C CYS A 392 -2.35 23.93 11.81
N LYS A 393 -1.07 24.13 12.15
CA LYS A 393 -0.20 25.14 11.54
C LYS A 393 0.42 24.68 10.22
N ASP A 394 0.72 23.39 10.10
CA ASP A 394 1.34 22.83 8.91
C ASP A 394 0.33 22.76 7.75
N GLU A 395 0.73 23.35 6.61
CA GLU A 395 -0.02 23.34 5.35
C GLU A 395 -0.09 21.96 4.69
N ASN A 396 0.82 21.06 5.07
CA ASN A 396 0.97 19.72 4.50
C ASN A 396 0.39 18.62 5.38
N ALA A 397 0.30 18.84 6.70
CA ALA A 397 -0.29 17.87 7.62
C ALA A 397 -1.79 17.64 7.35
N THR A 398 -2.40 16.59 7.91
CA THR A 398 -3.81 16.20 7.69
C THR A 398 -4.87 17.31 7.91
N ASP A 399 -6.02 17.22 7.24
CA ASP A 399 -7.19 18.09 7.45
C ASP A 399 -8.19 17.48 8.42
N PHE A 400 -7.88 16.29 8.95
CA PHE A 400 -8.74 15.57 9.86
C PHE A 400 -7.93 15.00 11.02
N ILE A 401 -8.04 15.65 12.18
CA ILE A 401 -7.32 15.29 13.39
C ILE A 401 -8.24 14.51 14.32
N MET A 402 -7.85 13.29 14.67
CA MET A 402 -8.47 12.53 15.76
C MET A 402 -7.77 12.87 17.08
N ILE A 403 -8.49 13.38 18.07
CA ILE A 403 -7.95 13.80 19.37
C ILE A 403 -8.34 12.76 20.41
N LYS A 404 -7.35 12.11 21.04
CA LYS A 404 -7.60 11.06 22.03
C LYS A 404 -8.37 11.58 23.24
N ALA A 405 -9.12 10.70 23.89
CA ALA A 405 -9.95 10.99 25.06
C ALA A 405 -9.14 11.27 26.34
N LYS A 406 -8.59 12.49 26.48
CA LYS A 406 -7.90 12.97 27.69
C LYS A 406 -7.89 14.50 27.79
N ASP A 407 -7.27 15.01 28.85
CA ASP A 407 -7.10 16.45 29.07
C ASP A 407 -5.81 16.96 28.41
N TYR A 408 -5.92 18.07 27.67
CA TYR A 408 -4.85 18.75 26.94
C TYR A 408 -4.74 20.18 27.44
N ASP A 409 -3.58 20.53 27.99
CA ASP A 409 -3.31 21.89 28.47
C ASP A 409 -2.93 22.81 27.30
N MET A 410 -3.86 23.66 26.88
CA MET A 410 -3.75 24.60 25.75
C MET A 410 -3.37 26.00 26.24
N SER A 411 -2.53 26.03 27.25
CA SER A 411 -2.40 27.15 28.17
C SER A 411 -1.23 28.07 27.80
N THR A 412 -0.20 27.47 27.19
CA THR A 412 1.00 28.13 26.67
C THR A 412 0.81 28.63 25.25
N ASP A 413 0.12 27.86 24.41
CA ASP A 413 -0.03 28.11 22.99
C ASP A 413 -1.49 27.97 22.53
N ARG A 414 -1.92 28.88 21.67
CA ARG A 414 -3.25 28.81 21.02
C ARG A 414 -3.18 27.93 19.78
N VAL A 415 -4.27 27.22 19.50
CA VAL A 415 -4.44 26.57 18.19
C VAL A 415 -4.93 27.62 17.20
N VAL A 416 -4.18 27.80 16.12
CA VAL A 416 -4.59 28.67 15.00
C VAL A 416 -4.94 27.77 13.82
N ILE A 417 -6.13 27.97 13.28
CA ILE A 417 -6.63 27.23 12.11
C ILE A 417 -6.90 28.24 11.00
N ASN A 418 -6.23 28.09 9.86
CA ASN A 418 -6.30 29.01 8.73
C ASN A 418 -6.64 28.32 7.40
N ARG A 419 -7.08 27.07 7.47
CA ARG A 419 -7.48 26.21 6.34
C ARG A 419 -8.64 25.31 6.76
N ASP A 420 -9.33 24.76 5.79
CA ASP A 420 -10.41 23.81 6.05
C ASP A 420 -9.89 22.62 6.86
N MET A 421 -10.58 22.31 7.95
CA MET A 421 -10.10 21.31 8.90
C MET A 421 -11.18 20.79 9.84
N THR A 422 -10.94 19.56 10.30
CA THR A 422 -11.77 18.84 11.24
C THR A 422 -10.98 18.44 12.47
N LEU A 423 -11.52 18.72 13.64
CA LEU A 423 -11.03 18.19 14.90
C LEU A 423 -12.14 17.33 15.51
N CYS A 424 -11.85 16.05 15.68
CA CYS A 424 -12.79 15.07 16.17
C CYS A 424 -12.26 14.42 17.45
N GLY A 425 -13.03 14.47 18.53
CA GLY A 425 -12.74 13.69 19.73
C GLY A 425 -12.94 12.20 19.46
N VAL A 426 -12.05 11.37 20.01
CA VAL A 426 -12.18 9.91 20.00
C VAL A 426 -13.04 9.46 21.19
N GLN A 427 -13.89 8.47 20.99
CA GLN A 427 -14.70 7.87 22.04
C GLN A 427 -13.82 7.21 23.11
N GLY A 428 -14.15 7.43 24.38
CA GLY A 428 -13.39 6.89 25.50
C GLY A 428 -14.08 7.14 26.84
N LYS A 429 -13.42 6.74 27.93
CA LYS A 429 -13.95 6.94 29.30
C LYS A 429 -14.07 8.44 29.67
N ASN A 430 -13.17 9.26 29.14
CA ASN A 430 -13.13 10.71 29.32
C ASN A 430 -13.43 11.41 28.00
N TRP A 431 -13.68 12.72 28.04
CA TRP A 431 -13.72 13.57 26.85
C TRP A 431 -12.30 13.88 26.34
N ALA A 432 -12.17 14.23 25.06
CA ALA A 432 -11.02 15.00 24.58
C ALA A 432 -11.20 16.46 25.05
N THR A 433 -10.56 16.82 26.15
CA THR A 433 -10.72 18.12 26.81
C THR A 433 -9.57 19.07 26.46
N LEU A 434 -9.86 20.17 25.79
CA LEU A 434 -8.94 21.27 25.57
C LEU A 434 -9.10 22.30 26.70
N ILE A 435 -8.05 22.55 27.46
CA ILE A 435 -8.08 23.38 28.69
C ILE A 435 -7.31 24.68 28.45
N GLY A 436 -7.97 25.83 28.64
CA GLY A 436 -7.34 27.16 28.55
C GLY A 436 -6.90 27.74 29.91
N ARG A 437 -6.39 28.98 29.90
CA ARG A 437 -5.97 29.76 31.10
C ARG A 437 -6.97 30.83 31.55
N GLY A 438 -8.27 30.54 31.50
CA GLY A 438 -9.34 31.49 31.82
C GLY A 438 -9.29 32.12 33.22
N THR A 439 -8.30 31.84 34.07
CA THR A 439 -8.11 32.48 35.38
C THR A 439 -7.03 33.57 35.40
N ASN A 440 -6.17 33.67 34.37
CA ASN A 440 -5.08 34.65 34.35
C ASN A 440 -5.51 35.94 33.64
N GLN A 441 -5.57 37.06 34.37
CA GLN A 441 -5.98 38.36 33.84
C GLN A 441 -5.09 38.88 32.70
N ASN A 442 -3.84 38.39 32.60
CA ASN A 442 -2.88 38.84 31.60
C ASN A 442 -2.90 38.01 30.30
N ASN A 443 -3.68 36.92 30.23
CA ASN A 443 -3.76 36.08 29.04
C ASN A 443 -5.10 36.25 28.31
N THR A 444 -5.06 36.86 27.12
CA THR A 444 -6.23 37.15 26.28
C THR A 444 -6.51 36.09 25.21
N ASN A 445 -5.77 34.97 25.20
CA ASN A 445 -5.84 34.00 24.10
C ASN A 445 -7.00 33.00 24.26
N SER A 446 -7.76 32.82 23.18
CA SER A 446 -8.71 31.73 23.05
C SER A 446 -8.01 30.38 22.91
N ILE A 447 -8.73 29.28 23.20
CA ILE A 447 -8.20 27.91 22.98
C ILE A 447 -8.01 27.68 21.48
N LEU A 448 -9.05 27.96 20.68
CA LEU A 448 -9.02 27.91 19.23
C LEU A 448 -9.21 29.30 18.63
N SER A 449 -8.41 29.64 17.62
CA SER A 449 -8.52 30.83 16.78
C SER A 449 -8.65 30.43 15.32
N ILE A 450 -9.79 30.71 14.69
CA ILE A 450 -10.07 30.37 13.29
C ILE A 450 -9.94 31.63 12.44
N ARG A 451 -9.10 31.60 11.39
CA ARG A 451 -8.75 32.77 10.56
C ARG A 451 -9.02 32.52 9.08
N GLY A 452 -9.88 33.33 8.46
CA GLY A 452 -10.09 33.29 7.02
C GLY A 452 -9.00 34.06 6.29
N GLY A 453 -8.10 33.36 5.58
CA GLY A 453 -7.00 34.01 4.85
C GLY A 453 -6.34 33.16 3.77
N ASN A 454 -6.38 31.82 3.85
CA ASN A 454 -5.60 30.94 2.97
C ASN A 454 -6.43 29.90 2.20
N SER A 455 -7.76 30.03 2.12
CA SER A 455 -8.62 29.08 1.40
C SER A 455 -8.87 29.52 -0.06
N PRO A 456 -8.99 28.60 -1.04
CA PRO A 456 -9.24 28.91 -2.45
C PRO A 456 -10.51 29.74 -2.72
N ASP A 457 -11.56 29.58 -1.91
CA ASP A 457 -12.82 30.33 -2.00
C ASP A 457 -12.82 31.60 -1.12
N GLY A 458 -11.69 31.88 -0.47
CA GLY A 458 -11.51 32.96 0.49
C GLY A 458 -12.12 32.68 1.86
N LYS A 459 -12.60 31.46 2.16
CA LYS A 459 -13.26 31.10 3.43
C LYS A 459 -12.70 29.85 4.07
N VAL A 460 -12.58 29.86 5.40
CA VAL A 460 -12.09 28.71 6.16
C VAL A 460 -13.24 28.04 6.90
N GLN A 461 -13.51 26.78 6.57
CA GLN A 461 -14.53 25.98 7.21
C GLN A 461 -13.89 25.03 8.24
N VAL A 462 -14.25 25.21 9.50
CA VAL A 462 -13.78 24.35 10.59
C VAL A 462 -14.93 23.56 11.17
N HIS A 463 -14.67 22.28 11.38
CA HIS A 463 -15.62 21.38 12.00
C HIS A 463 -15.05 20.84 13.30
N LEU A 464 -15.86 20.91 14.36
CA LEU A 464 -15.51 20.46 15.69
C LEU A 464 -16.54 19.42 16.12
N VAL A 465 -16.08 18.21 16.48
CA VAL A 465 -16.98 17.09 16.80
C VAL A 465 -16.55 16.41 18.09
N GLY A 466 -17.45 16.33 19.07
CA GLY A 466 -17.21 15.52 20.27
C GLY A 466 -16.06 16.01 21.16
N LEU A 467 -15.78 17.32 21.14
CA LEU A 467 -14.71 17.94 21.93
C LEU A 467 -15.25 18.63 23.16
N LYS A 468 -14.45 18.68 24.23
CA LYS A 468 -14.74 19.49 25.42
C LYS A 468 -13.78 20.67 25.50
N PHE A 469 -14.32 21.86 25.75
CA PHE A 469 -13.57 23.10 25.97
C PHE A 469 -13.78 23.56 27.41
N LYS A 470 -12.68 23.73 28.15
CA LYS A 470 -12.71 24.09 29.56
C LYS A 470 -11.85 25.30 29.84
N ASN A 471 -12.36 26.26 30.62
CA ASN A 471 -11.61 27.42 31.08
C ASN A 471 -10.96 28.24 29.94
N GLY A 472 -11.58 28.35 28.78
CA GLY A 472 -11.09 29.16 27.66
C GLY A 472 -11.40 30.65 27.81
N ASN A 473 -10.47 31.51 27.35
CA ASN A 473 -10.71 32.95 27.19
C ASN A 473 -11.39 33.26 25.85
N ASN A 474 -12.69 33.02 25.82
CA ASN A 474 -13.40 32.42 24.69
C ASN A 474 -12.82 31.04 24.36
N ALA A 475 -13.67 30.01 24.28
CA ALA A 475 -13.16 28.70 23.85
C ALA A 475 -12.79 28.75 22.36
N ILE A 476 -13.66 29.35 21.55
CA ILE A 476 -13.49 29.47 20.11
C ILE A 476 -13.61 30.93 19.73
N TYR A 477 -12.58 31.45 19.06
CA TYR A 477 -12.57 32.79 18.49
C TYR A 477 -12.50 32.69 16.97
N MET A 478 -13.47 33.29 16.28
CA MET A 478 -13.60 33.28 14.84
C MET A 478 -13.37 34.67 14.27
N TYR A 479 -12.44 34.77 13.33
CA TYR A 479 -12.18 35.98 12.55
C TYR A 479 -13.10 36.05 11.32
N GLU A 480 -12.88 37.04 10.46
CA GLU A 480 -13.56 37.20 9.18
C GLU A 480 -13.35 35.98 8.27
N ASN A 481 -14.32 35.72 7.40
CA ASN A 481 -14.26 34.64 6.41
C ASN A 481 -14.09 33.25 7.01
N THR A 482 -14.82 32.97 8.09
CA THR A 482 -14.81 31.67 8.75
C THR A 482 -16.21 31.12 8.91
N ASP A 483 -16.33 29.81 8.71
CA ASP A 483 -17.55 29.03 8.95
C ASP A 483 -17.25 27.97 10.02
N LEU A 484 -18.05 27.93 11.08
CA LEU A 484 -17.94 26.93 12.13
C LEU A 484 -19.08 25.91 12.05
N ARG A 485 -18.72 24.63 12.06
CA ARG A 485 -19.65 23.52 12.24
C ARG A 485 -19.31 22.76 13.52
N CYS A 486 -20.06 23.01 14.59
CA CYS A 486 -19.80 22.51 15.93
C CYS A 486 -20.87 21.49 16.33
N TYR A 487 -20.48 20.25 16.56
CA TYR A 487 -21.37 19.13 16.84
C TYR A 487 -20.97 18.40 18.12
N TYR A 488 -21.93 18.11 19.00
CA TYR A 488 -21.72 17.30 20.23
C TYR A 488 -20.56 17.81 21.10
N CYS A 489 -20.28 19.10 21.06
CA CYS A 489 -19.21 19.70 21.84
C CYS A 489 -19.72 20.13 23.21
N TYR A 490 -18.82 20.17 24.18
CA TYR A 490 -19.12 20.56 25.56
C TYR A 490 -18.28 21.76 26.00
N PHE A 491 -18.93 22.83 26.46
CA PHE A 491 -18.29 24.07 26.90
C PHE A 491 -18.49 24.26 28.39
N LEU A 492 -17.40 24.28 29.15
CA LEU A 492 -17.42 24.27 30.61
C LEU A 492 -16.56 25.38 31.22
N ASN A 493 -17.16 26.23 32.05
CA ASN A 493 -16.44 27.26 32.82
C ASN A 493 -15.56 28.21 31.98
N ASN A 494 -15.90 28.44 30.71
CA ASN A 494 -15.22 29.43 29.87
C ASN A 494 -15.50 30.85 30.37
N MET A 495 -14.52 31.74 30.27
CA MET A 495 -14.60 33.11 30.79
C MET A 495 -13.53 34.04 30.21
N HIS A 496 -13.79 35.34 30.16
CA HIS A 496 -12.84 36.35 29.66
C HIS A 496 -12.40 37.33 30.76
N PRO A 497 -11.27 37.09 31.45
CA PRO A 497 -10.86 37.85 32.63
C PRO A 497 -10.74 39.36 32.42
N SER A 498 -10.11 39.79 31.32
CA SER A 498 -9.84 41.21 31.05
C SER A 498 -11.05 42.02 30.62
N LEU A 499 -12.19 41.36 30.39
CA LEU A 499 -13.47 42.00 30.13
C LEU A 499 -14.40 41.84 31.33
N ASN A 500 -13.91 41.84 32.58
CA ASN A 500 -14.74 41.60 33.77
C ASN A 500 -15.52 40.27 33.71
N ASN A 501 -14.90 39.23 33.16
CA ASN A 501 -15.50 37.92 32.89
C ASN A 501 -16.65 37.95 31.86
N LYS A 502 -16.72 39.00 31.03
CA LYS A 502 -17.65 39.13 29.91
C LYS A 502 -17.01 38.50 28.67
N GLY A 503 -17.45 37.31 28.28
CA GLY A 503 -16.92 36.59 27.14
C GLY A 503 -17.90 35.55 26.63
N SER A 504 -17.64 35.05 25.43
CA SER A 504 -18.47 34.02 24.79
C SER A 504 -17.72 32.71 24.66
N SER A 505 -18.35 31.57 24.96
CA SER A 505 -17.74 30.27 24.64
C SER A 505 -17.39 30.19 23.15
N ILE A 506 -18.29 30.68 22.29
CA ILE A 506 -18.06 30.84 20.84
C ILE A 506 -18.21 32.32 20.49
N PHE A 507 -17.15 32.93 19.96
CA PHE A 507 -17.13 34.34 19.63
C PHE A 507 -16.75 34.58 18.16
N ASN A 508 -17.65 35.18 17.40
CA ASN A 508 -17.35 35.74 16.09
C ASN A 508 -16.94 37.20 16.23
N VAL A 509 -15.83 37.61 15.62
CA VAL A 509 -15.41 39.02 15.59
C VAL A 509 -16.51 39.89 14.98
N VAL A 510 -16.73 41.07 15.59
CA VAL A 510 -17.75 42.02 15.16
C VAL A 510 -17.07 43.31 14.73
N ASN A 511 -16.99 43.52 13.42
CA ASN A 511 -16.43 44.72 12.80
C ASN A 511 -17.17 45.07 11.51
N GLU A 512 -16.84 46.19 10.88
CA GLU A 512 -17.57 46.62 9.66
C GLU A 512 -17.47 45.62 8.51
N ARG A 513 -16.35 44.89 8.41
CA ARG A 513 -16.17 43.86 7.39
C ARG A 513 -17.11 42.67 7.61
N THR A 514 -17.07 42.05 8.79
CA THR A 514 -17.99 40.96 9.15
C THR A 514 -19.46 41.37 9.04
N LYS A 515 -19.78 42.63 9.33
CA LYS A 515 -21.14 43.12 9.11
C LYS A 515 -21.51 43.17 7.62
N LYS A 516 -20.66 43.74 6.76
CA LYS A 516 -20.92 43.84 5.31
C LYS A 516 -21.00 42.47 4.64
N GLU A 517 -20.14 41.55 5.06
CA GLU A 517 -20.00 40.22 4.47
C GLU A 517 -20.84 39.13 5.19
N SER A 518 -21.69 39.50 6.14
CA SER A 518 -22.47 38.59 7.01
C SER A 518 -23.20 37.45 6.29
N LYS A 519 -23.66 37.64 5.05
CA LYS A 519 -24.30 36.60 4.23
C LYS A 519 -23.37 35.44 3.86
N HIS A 520 -22.06 35.67 3.93
CA HIS A 520 -21.02 34.72 3.54
C HIS A 520 -20.61 33.79 4.68
N PHE A 521 -20.96 34.12 5.94
CA PHE A 521 -20.68 33.28 7.10
C PHE A 521 -21.88 32.40 7.42
N LYS A 522 -21.65 31.10 7.55
CA LYS A 522 -22.66 30.07 7.80
C LYS A 522 -22.20 29.15 8.93
N ASN A 523 -22.68 29.44 10.12
CA ASN A 523 -22.37 28.67 11.33
C ASN A 523 -23.47 27.65 11.63
N ILE A 524 -23.05 26.47 12.06
CA ILE A 524 -23.93 25.39 12.54
C ILE A 524 -23.44 24.98 13.92
N ILE A 525 -24.30 25.06 14.92
CA ILE A 525 -24.05 24.64 16.29
C ILE A 525 -25.18 23.69 16.66
N ASP A 526 -24.88 22.39 16.71
CA ASP A 526 -25.91 21.37 16.91
C ASP A 526 -25.51 20.36 18.00
N SER A 527 -26.50 19.99 18.83
CA SER A 527 -26.33 18.99 19.89
C SER A 527 -25.21 19.34 20.88
N CYS A 528 -24.92 20.63 21.07
CA CYS A 528 -23.86 21.12 21.94
C CYS A 528 -24.37 21.45 23.36
N TYR A 529 -23.45 21.38 24.31
CA TYR A 529 -23.73 21.54 25.74
C TYR A 529 -22.91 22.70 26.30
N PHE A 530 -23.55 23.63 27.00
CA PHE A 530 -22.91 24.78 27.61
C PHE A 530 -23.23 24.80 29.09
N TYR A 531 -22.21 24.73 29.95
CA TYR A 531 -22.40 24.53 31.38
C TYR A 531 -21.53 25.47 32.22
N ASN A 532 -22.18 26.28 33.05
CA ASN A 532 -21.54 27.20 33.99
C ASN A 532 -20.45 28.12 33.37
N ASN A 533 -20.57 28.45 32.08
CA ASN A 533 -19.70 29.46 31.47
C ASN A 533 -20.05 30.85 32.03
N PHE A 534 -19.07 31.74 32.09
CA PHE A 534 -19.28 33.14 32.44
C PHE A 534 -19.67 33.94 31.19
N GLY A 535 -20.42 35.02 31.36
CA GLY A 535 -20.88 35.84 30.22
C GLY A 535 -21.92 35.12 29.35
N ASN A 536 -21.99 35.51 28.08
CA ASN A 536 -22.86 34.90 27.08
C ASN A 536 -22.27 33.58 26.56
N GLU A 537 -23.08 32.67 26.02
CA GLU A 537 -22.54 31.41 25.48
C GLU A 537 -22.01 31.58 24.05
N ILE A 538 -22.76 32.30 23.22
CA ILE A 538 -22.50 32.44 21.79
C ILE A 538 -22.64 33.92 21.38
N CYS A 539 -21.66 34.42 20.63
CA CYS A 539 -21.72 35.72 19.95
C CYS A 539 -21.51 35.49 18.45
N VAL A 540 -22.46 35.90 17.63
CA VAL A 540 -22.47 35.64 16.18
C VAL A 540 -22.66 36.90 15.35
N CYS A 541 -22.00 36.89 14.18
CA CYS A 541 -22.14 37.88 13.13
C CYS A 541 -22.18 37.12 11.79
N GLY A 542 -23.38 36.97 11.21
CA GLY A 542 -23.60 36.14 10.02
C GLY A 542 -24.76 35.15 10.20
N ASN A 543 -24.97 34.29 9.21
CA ASN A 543 -26.06 33.32 9.25
C ASN A 543 -25.69 32.15 10.18
N THR A 544 -26.52 31.87 11.18
CA THR A 544 -26.22 30.85 12.20
C THR A 544 -27.42 29.95 12.47
N ASN A 545 -27.20 28.65 12.56
CA ASN A 545 -28.21 27.68 12.99
C ASN A 545 -27.78 27.06 14.32
N ILE A 546 -28.64 27.18 15.34
CA ILE A 546 -28.42 26.65 16.68
C ILE A 546 -29.55 25.68 17.00
N THR A 547 -29.22 24.39 17.08
CA THR A 547 -30.23 23.33 17.25
C THR A 547 -29.86 22.31 18.30
N ASN A 548 -30.88 21.76 18.97
CA ASN A 548 -30.74 20.64 19.92
C ASN A 548 -29.70 20.87 21.03
N CYS A 549 -29.40 22.12 21.37
CA CYS A 549 -28.38 22.48 22.36
C CYS A 549 -28.98 22.57 23.76
N LEU A 550 -28.14 22.32 24.77
CA LEU A 550 -28.47 22.46 26.19
C LEU A 550 -27.58 23.52 26.84
N PHE A 551 -28.21 24.56 27.38
CA PHE A 551 -27.56 25.66 28.09
C PHE A 551 -27.91 25.59 29.58
N VAL A 552 -26.92 25.40 30.44
CA VAL A 552 -27.12 25.20 31.88
C VAL A 552 -26.24 26.15 32.68
N THR A 553 -26.84 26.86 33.63
CA THR A 553 -26.10 27.61 34.64
C THR A 553 -26.70 27.34 36.00
N ASN A 554 -26.03 26.49 36.77
CA ASN A 554 -26.42 26.06 38.12
C ASN A 554 -25.73 26.85 39.22
N GLU A 555 -24.67 27.57 38.90
CA GLU A 555 -23.89 28.36 39.86
C GLU A 555 -24.15 29.86 39.64
N ALA A 556 -24.79 30.53 40.60
CA ALA A 556 -25.16 31.94 40.45
C ALA A 556 -23.96 32.89 40.34
N ASN A 557 -22.79 32.53 40.90
CA ASN A 557 -21.55 33.30 40.74
C ASN A 557 -21.04 33.36 39.28
N LYS A 558 -21.60 32.54 38.37
CA LYS A 558 -21.33 32.58 36.92
C LYS A 558 -22.18 33.61 36.18
N LEU A 559 -23.22 34.13 36.82
CA LEU A 559 -24.15 35.12 36.27
C LEU A 559 -23.72 36.55 36.66
N VAL A 560 -22.46 36.89 36.39
CA VAL A 560 -21.90 38.23 36.64
C VAL A 560 -22.36 39.20 35.53
N ASN A 561 -22.55 40.48 35.88
CA ASN A 561 -22.86 41.62 34.98
C ASN A 561 -24.19 41.54 34.18
N PRO A 562 -24.74 42.66 33.71
CA PRO A 562 -25.96 42.68 32.88
C PRO A 562 -25.71 42.36 31.41
N GLU A 563 -25.64 41.07 31.06
CA GLU A 563 -25.44 40.61 29.68
C GLU A 563 -26.41 39.48 29.32
N PRO A 564 -26.75 39.31 28.02
CA PRO A 564 -27.46 38.14 27.54
C PRO A 564 -26.73 36.85 27.94
N LYS A 565 -27.46 35.81 28.33
CA LYS A 565 -26.84 34.58 28.80
C LYS A 565 -26.54 33.59 27.67
N VAL A 566 -27.43 33.42 26.70
CA VAL A 566 -27.29 32.37 25.69
C VAL A 566 -26.66 32.92 24.41
N LEU A 567 -27.23 33.98 23.83
CA LEU A 567 -26.90 34.37 22.47
C LEU A 567 -26.86 35.90 22.26
N GLU A 568 -25.83 36.38 21.57
CA GLU A 568 -25.77 37.73 21.02
C GLU A 568 -25.70 37.66 19.50
N ILE A 569 -26.65 38.30 18.80
CA ILE A 569 -26.69 38.39 17.34
C ILE A 569 -26.41 39.83 16.93
N TYR A 570 -25.27 40.09 16.32
CA TYR A 570 -24.93 41.43 15.83
C TYR A 570 -25.49 41.70 14.43
N ASN A 571 -25.47 40.70 13.58
CA ASN A 571 -25.87 40.79 12.18
C ASN A 571 -26.17 39.40 11.62
N GLY A 572 -26.96 39.32 10.55
CA GLY A 572 -27.31 38.06 9.88
C GLY A 572 -28.54 37.36 10.48
N ALA A 573 -28.98 36.30 9.81
CA ALA A 573 -30.14 35.53 10.22
C ALA A 573 -29.74 34.35 11.12
N THR A 574 -30.34 34.28 12.31
CA THR A 574 -30.12 33.16 13.23
C THR A 574 -31.37 32.34 13.43
N THR A 575 -31.26 31.02 13.22
CA THR A 575 -32.27 30.03 13.56
C THR A 575 -31.94 29.39 14.90
N TYR A 576 -32.91 29.32 15.81
CA TYR A 576 -32.80 28.76 17.15
C TYR A 576 -33.98 27.81 17.41
N LYS A 577 -33.72 26.49 17.38
CA LYS A 577 -34.76 25.44 17.39
C LYS A 577 -34.39 24.25 18.28
N ASN A 578 -35.38 23.66 18.98
CA ASN A 578 -35.24 22.47 19.83
C ASN A 578 -34.19 22.59 20.94
N ASN A 579 -33.89 23.81 21.40
CA ASN A 579 -32.89 24.04 22.44
C ASN A 579 -33.50 24.08 23.83
N LYS A 580 -32.71 23.75 24.84
CA LYS A 580 -33.08 23.82 26.27
C LYS A 580 -32.20 24.83 27.02
N SER A 581 -32.78 25.73 27.79
CA SER A 581 -32.05 26.68 28.66
C SER A 581 -32.46 26.62 30.14
N HIS A 582 -31.56 26.11 31.01
CA HIS A 582 -31.68 26.10 32.46
C HIS A 582 -30.78 27.18 33.07
N ILE A 583 -31.34 28.23 33.64
CA ILE A 583 -30.56 29.28 34.28
C ILE A 583 -31.07 29.47 35.69
N LYS A 584 -30.30 28.96 36.65
CA LYS A 584 -30.63 28.99 38.07
C LYS A 584 -30.09 30.27 38.69
N VAL A 585 -31.01 31.14 39.09
CA VAL A 585 -30.73 32.36 39.86
C VAL A 585 -31.11 32.07 41.31
N TYR A 586 -30.16 32.17 42.25
CA TYR A 586 -30.44 31.98 43.69
C TYR A 586 -30.78 33.31 44.38
N SER A 587 -31.41 33.22 45.55
CA SER A 587 -31.79 34.36 46.40
C SER A 587 -30.66 34.90 47.29
N THR A 588 -29.46 34.31 47.24
CA THR A 588 -28.32 34.70 48.10
C THR A 588 -27.64 35.97 47.57
N VAL A 589 -27.43 36.94 48.47
CA VAL A 589 -26.76 38.21 48.18
C VAL A 589 -25.27 37.95 47.88
N TYR A 590 -24.85 38.21 46.65
CA TYR A 590 -23.43 38.26 46.28
C TYR A 590 -22.90 39.69 46.40
N THR A 591 -21.68 39.82 46.92
CA THR A 591 -21.03 41.11 47.26
C THR A 591 -20.42 41.88 46.07
N LYS A 592 -20.65 41.44 44.81
CA LYS A 592 -20.12 42.06 43.57
C LYS A 592 -21.15 42.01 42.44
N ASN A 593 -21.14 43.00 41.53
CA ASN A 593 -21.90 43.17 40.27
C ASN A 593 -22.67 41.94 39.72
N HIS A 594 -23.68 41.48 40.46
CA HIS A 594 -24.48 40.31 40.13
C HIS A 594 -25.80 40.76 39.51
N ALA A 595 -26.18 40.11 38.41
CA ALA A 595 -27.46 40.38 37.79
C ALA A 595 -28.51 39.42 38.37
N TRP A 596 -29.49 39.97 39.08
CA TRP A 596 -30.64 39.22 39.61
C TRP A 596 -31.56 38.69 38.52
N ALA A 597 -31.34 39.06 37.25
CA ALA A 597 -31.97 38.49 36.07
C ALA A 597 -31.04 38.52 34.87
N LYS A 598 -31.36 37.73 33.85
CA LYS A 598 -30.61 37.63 32.59
C LYS A 598 -31.57 37.59 31.41
N LEU A 599 -31.25 38.36 30.37
CA LEU A 599 -31.84 38.16 29.05
C LEU A 599 -31.27 36.87 28.44
N LEU A 600 -32.07 36.09 27.71
CA LEU A 600 -31.55 34.91 27.01
C LEU A 600 -30.78 35.31 25.75
N CYS A 601 -31.32 36.27 25.00
CA CYS A 601 -30.80 36.65 23.69
C CYS A 601 -30.77 38.18 23.53
N TYR A 602 -29.82 38.67 22.74
CA TYR A 602 -29.79 40.01 22.17
C TYR A 602 -29.79 39.95 20.64
N VAL A 603 -30.52 40.88 20.00
CA VAL A 603 -30.58 41.03 18.53
C VAL A 603 -30.26 42.48 18.18
N GLY A 604 -29.13 42.68 17.51
CA GLY A 604 -28.68 43.97 16.99
C GLY A 604 -29.50 44.44 15.78
N GLU A 605 -29.30 45.68 15.37
CA GLU A 605 -30.10 46.38 14.35
C GLU A 605 -30.21 45.64 13.01
N ARG A 606 -29.14 44.94 12.61
CA ARG A 606 -29.07 44.18 11.35
C ARG A 606 -29.24 42.67 11.54
N GLY A 607 -29.54 42.23 12.76
CA GLY A 607 -29.75 40.83 13.09
C GLY A 607 -31.20 40.42 12.94
N SER A 608 -31.42 39.12 12.78
CA SER A 608 -32.73 38.51 13.01
C SER A 608 -32.63 37.21 13.79
N PHE A 609 -33.63 36.94 14.62
CA PHE A 609 -33.77 35.74 15.42
C PHE A 609 -35.07 35.04 15.06
N ASN A 610 -35.00 33.82 14.53
CA ASN A 610 -36.16 33.06 14.01
C ASN A 610 -37.04 33.89 13.05
N GLY A 611 -36.40 34.72 12.21
CA GLY A 611 -37.06 35.57 11.22
C GLY A 611 -37.59 36.91 11.74
N ALA A 612 -37.49 37.20 13.04
CA ALA A 612 -37.85 38.51 13.59
C ALA A 612 -36.62 39.40 13.76
N THR A 613 -36.70 40.64 13.28
CA THR A 613 -35.66 41.67 13.44
C THR A 613 -35.77 42.36 14.81
N CYS A 614 -34.75 43.14 15.20
CA CYS A 614 -34.77 43.90 16.46
C CYS A 614 -36.04 44.75 16.65
N ASN A 615 -36.57 45.34 15.57
CA ASN A 615 -37.77 46.19 15.60
C ASN A 615 -39.05 45.38 15.80
N MET A 616 -39.06 44.11 15.40
CA MET A 616 -40.21 43.20 15.58
C MET A 616 -40.26 42.61 17.00
N LEU A 617 -39.15 42.64 17.73
CA LEU A 617 -39.04 42.09 19.10
C LEU A 617 -39.47 43.09 20.20
N GLN A 618 -39.98 44.27 19.83
CA GLN A 618 -40.28 45.40 20.72
C GLN A 618 -41.57 45.28 21.56
N LYS A 619 -42.27 44.14 21.59
CA LYS A 619 -43.51 43.97 22.36
C LYS A 619 -43.42 42.79 23.35
N PRO A 620 -43.93 42.94 24.58
CA PRO A 620 -43.67 42.02 25.70
C PRO A 620 -44.24 40.58 25.57
N ASN A 621 -44.89 40.21 24.46
CA ASN A 621 -45.59 38.92 24.36
C ASN A 621 -45.25 38.00 23.19
N THR A 622 -44.25 38.29 22.36
CA THR A 622 -43.87 37.37 21.28
C THR A 622 -42.39 37.47 20.96
N LEU A 623 -41.52 37.07 21.90
CA LEU A 623 -40.23 36.59 21.43
C LEU A 623 -40.52 35.30 20.62
N PRO A 624 -40.14 35.20 19.32
CA PRO A 624 -40.33 34.00 18.49
C PRO A 624 -39.40 32.84 18.92
N VAL A 625 -39.05 32.83 20.20
CA VAL A 625 -38.17 31.89 20.85
C VAL A 625 -38.96 30.65 21.30
N PHE A 626 -40.24 30.78 21.68
CA PHE A 626 -41.03 29.67 22.22
C PHE A 626 -42.39 29.56 21.53
N GLY A 627 -42.75 28.34 21.16
CA GLY A 627 -43.91 27.98 20.37
C GLY A 627 -43.66 26.62 19.70
N GLU A 628 -44.73 25.86 19.45
CA GLU A 628 -44.64 24.48 18.93
C GLU A 628 -43.77 24.36 17.67
N LYS A 629 -43.81 25.36 16.78
CA LYS A 629 -43.01 25.39 15.54
C LYS A 629 -41.49 25.34 15.78
N TRP A 630 -41.01 25.85 16.92
CA TRP A 630 -39.59 25.95 17.24
C TRP A 630 -39.13 24.96 18.32
N GLY A 631 -40.03 24.41 19.15
CA GLY A 631 -39.73 23.32 20.08
C GLY A 631 -38.73 23.64 21.21
N ASN A 632 -38.43 24.92 21.47
CA ASN A 632 -37.48 25.33 22.52
C ASN A 632 -38.12 25.23 23.93
N GLN A 633 -37.30 24.99 24.96
CA GLN A 633 -37.70 24.92 26.36
C GLN A 633 -36.79 25.78 27.24
N ALA A 634 -37.35 26.53 28.19
CA ALA A 634 -36.56 27.32 29.14
C ALA A 634 -37.18 27.30 30.54
N TYR A 635 -36.35 27.10 31.56
CA TYR A 635 -36.79 27.07 32.95
C TYR A 635 -36.95 28.48 33.55
N THR A 636 -36.10 29.44 33.15
CA THR A 636 -36.13 30.81 33.68
C THR A 636 -36.29 31.83 32.55
N TYR A 637 -37.34 32.64 32.64
CA TYR A 637 -37.70 33.66 31.66
C TYR A 637 -37.48 35.12 32.14
N ALA A 638 -36.49 35.30 33.02
CA ALA A 638 -36.30 36.42 33.95
C ALA A 638 -37.01 36.17 35.30
N LEU A 639 -36.24 35.69 36.27
CA LEU A 639 -36.64 35.69 37.68
C LEU A 639 -36.29 37.07 38.24
N TYR A 640 -37.30 37.86 38.61
CA TYR A 640 -37.07 39.05 39.44
C TYR A 640 -37.52 38.78 40.86
N TYR A 641 -36.54 38.52 41.70
CA TYR A 641 -36.74 38.47 43.13
C TYR A 641 -35.78 39.46 43.79
N TYR A 642 -36.34 40.58 44.21
CA TYR A 642 -35.73 41.49 45.16
C TYR A 642 -36.35 41.19 46.53
N PRO A 643 -35.70 40.38 47.39
CA PRO A 643 -36.28 39.96 48.67
C PRO A 643 -36.71 41.15 49.54
N HIS A 644 -35.99 42.27 49.41
CA HIS A 644 -36.16 43.47 50.21
C HIS A 644 -37.21 44.45 49.67
N PHE A 645 -37.77 44.20 48.48
CA PHE A 645 -38.66 45.14 47.79
C PHE A 645 -40.08 44.58 47.56
N GLY A 646 -40.65 43.73 48.42
CA GLY A 646 -42.10 43.41 48.37
C GLY A 646 -42.69 42.97 47.00
N ILE A 647 -44.01 43.10 46.83
CA ILE A 647 -44.77 42.49 45.71
C ILE A 647 -45.07 43.46 44.53
N ASN A 648 -45.01 44.78 44.77
CA ASN A 648 -45.64 45.80 43.91
C ASN A 648 -44.64 46.67 43.10
N HIS A 649 -43.52 46.11 42.65
CA HIS A 649 -42.50 46.88 41.94
C HIS A 649 -42.45 46.53 40.46
N ASN A 650 -42.37 47.55 39.61
CA ASN A 650 -42.09 47.38 38.18
C ASN A 650 -40.61 47.02 38.04
N ILE A 651 -40.31 45.95 37.29
CA ILE A 651 -38.95 45.68 36.87
C ILE A 651 -38.77 46.05 35.40
N SER A 652 -37.90 47.02 35.16
CA SER A 652 -37.53 47.46 33.82
C SER A 652 -36.16 46.91 33.47
N ALA A 653 -36.04 46.15 32.38
CA ALA A 653 -34.72 45.95 31.76
C ALA A 653 -34.39 47.20 30.96
N THR A 654 -33.37 47.93 31.41
CA THR A 654 -32.88 49.11 30.71
C THR A 654 -31.88 48.70 29.65
N PRO A 655 -32.29 48.79 28.40
CA PRO A 655 -31.39 49.50 27.54
C PRO A 655 -32.12 50.56 26.74
N HIS A 656 -31.48 51.71 26.70
CA HIS A 656 -31.59 52.62 25.58
C HIS A 656 -31.58 51.80 24.28
N ARG A 657 -32.42 52.17 23.32
CA ARG A 657 -32.36 51.66 21.93
C ARG A 657 -30.89 51.69 21.45
N GLY A 658 -30.28 50.52 21.20
CA GLY A 658 -28.88 50.38 20.79
C GLY A 658 -27.83 50.23 21.92
N ARG A 659 -28.23 50.10 23.19
CA ARG A 659 -27.35 49.90 24.36
C ARG A 659 -27.72 48.65 25.19
N GLU A 660 -28.29 47.63 24.56
CA GLU A 660 -28.78 46.38 25.18
C GLU A 660 -27.74 45.52 25.91
N ARG A 661 -26.45 45.84 25.75
CA ARG A 661 -25.34 45.17 26.44
C ARG A 661 -25.14 45.61 27.91
N THR A 662 -25.95 46.53 28.42
CA THR A 662 -25.83 47.07 29.80
C THR A 662 -27.09 46.85 30.65
N SER A 663 -28.02 45.99 30.22
CA SER A 663 -29.36 45.87 30.81
C SER A 663 -29.45 45.06 32.08
N THR A 664 -29.38 45.74 33.23
CA THR A 664 -29.85 45.20 34.51
C THR A 664 -31.35 45.45 34.62
N GLY A 665 -32.10 44.46 35.12
CA GLY A 665 -33.47 44.71 35.55
C GLY A 665 -33.45 45.51 36.86
N HIS A 666 -33.97 46.73 36.84
CA HIS A 666 -34.01 47.61 38.00
C HIS A 666 -35.43 47.74 38.54
N VAL A 667 -35.56 47.90 39.86
CA VAL A 667 -36.82 48.15 40.55
C VAL A 667 -37.20 49.63 40.44
N GLY A 668 -38.36 49.92 39.83
CA GLY A 668 -39.00 51.23 39.90
C GLY A 668 -39.90 51.35 41.14
N TYR A 669 -39.76 52.42 41.92
CA TYR A 669 -40.59 52.71 43.09
C TYR A 669 -41.79 53.59 42.69
N ARG A 670 -43.02 53.29 43.15
CA ARG A 670 -44.22 54.09 42.81
C ARG A 670 -44.14 55.57 43.25
N SER A 671 -43.43 55.87 44.34
CA SER A 671 -43.25 57.25 44.84
C SER A 671 -41.91 57.91 44.49
N LYS A 672 -40.97 57.15 43.90
CA LYS A 672 -39.68 57.65 43.38
C LYS A 672 -39.26 56.82 42.16
N PRO A 673 -39.86 57.05 40.98
CA PRO A 673 -39.64 56.21 39.81
C PRO A 673 -38.21 56.26 39.24
N TYR A 674 -37.35 57.15 39.75
CA TYR A 674 -36.07 57.52 39.13
C TYR A 674 -34.80 56.93 39.76
N MET A 675 -34.86 56.15 40.85
CA MET A 675 -33.60 55.87 41.54
C MET A 675 -32.69 54.90 40.79
N PHE A 676 -33.20 53.94 40.00
CA PHE A 676 -32.35 53.03 39.21
C PHE A 676 -32.97 52.48 37.91
N ALA A 677 -34.28 52.66 37.67
CA ALA A 677 -34.94 52.27 36.42
C ALA A 677 -35.13 53.51 35.53
N GLN A 678 -34.65 53.47 34.29
CA GLN A 678 -34.86 54.56 33.34
C GLN A 678 -36.27 54.45 32.71
N PRO A 679 -36.94 55.58 32.39
CA PRO A 679 -38.33 55.62 31.89
C PRO A 679 -38.57 54.88 30.55
N ASP A 680 -37.51 54.59 29.80
CA ASP A 680 -37.51 53.99 28.47
C ASP A 680 -37.26 52.46 28.46
N GLY A 681 -37.08 51.84 29.64
CA GLY A 681 -36.85 50.40 29.76
C GLY A 681 -38.11 49.54 29.57
N TYR A 682 -37.93 48.29 29.10
CA TYR A 682 -39.04 47.35 28.94
C TYR A 682 -39.51 46.79 30.28
N ASN A 683 -40.80 46.89 30.59
CA ASN A 683 -41.41 46.20 31.72
C ASN A 683 -41.39 44.68 31.45
N LEU A 684 -40.77 43.92 32.36
CA LEU A 684 -40.70 42.47 32.24
C LEU A 684 -41.81 41.80 33.06
N ILE A 685 -42.45 40.79 32.48
CA ILE A 685 -43.54 40.05 33.10
C ILE A 685 -42.95 39.13 34.18
N ARG A 686 -43.47 39.24 35.41
CA ARG A 686 -43.08 38.39 36.55
C ARG A 686 -43.84 37.07 36.48
N TYR A 687 -43.12 35.94 36.41
CA TYR A 687 -43.74 34.62 36.60
C TYR A 687 -43.86 34.34 38.10
N TYR A 688 -45.09 34.13 38.60
CA TYR A 688 -45.38 33.85 39.99
C TYR A 688 -45.41 32.33 40.22
N GLY A 689 -44.26 31.73 40.57
CA GLY A 689 -44.25 30.43 41.24
C GLY A 689 -44.88 30.56 42.63
N LYS A 690 -45.66 29.56 43.09
CA LYS A 690 -46.35 29.58 44.40
C LYS A 690 -45.38 29.92 45.54
N ARG A 691 -45.81 30.85 46.39
CA ARG A 691 -45.00 31.62 47.34
C ARG A 691 -44.75 30.95 48.70
N SER A 692 -45.09 29.68 48.87
CA SER A 692 -45.07 29.01 50.18
C SER A 692 -44.31 27.69 50.11
N GLY A 693 -43.16 27.64 50.79
CA GLY A 693 -42.30 26.46 50.87
C GLY A 693 -41.13 26.54 49.90
N THR A 694 -39.98 26.01 50.33
CA THR A 694 -38.77 25.78 49.53
C THR A 694 -39.08 25.58 48.05
N ASN A 695 -38.41 26.33 47.17
CA ASN A 695 -38.54 26.25 45.72
C ASN A 695 -38.04 24.87 45.24
N THR A 696 -38.85 23.82 45.43
CA THR A 696 -38.57 22.41 45.09
C THR A 696 -38.99 22.07 43.66
N TYR A 697 -39.62 23.00 42.95
CA TYR A 697 -39.99 22.83 41.55
C TYR A 697 -38.86 23.31 40.63
N ASP A 698 -37.74 22.59 40.63
CA ASP A 698 -36.91 22.51 39.42
C ASP A 698 -37.64 21.52 38.49
N PRO A 699 -38.32 21.98 37.43
CA PRO A 699 -39.11 21.11 36.57
C PRO A 699 -38.23 20.13 35.79
N TRP A 700 -36.90 20.32 35.83
CA TRP A 700 -35.96 19.49 35.11
C TRP A 700 -35.24 18.56 36.08
N THR A 701 -35.13 17.31 35.66
CA THR A 701 -34.53 16.28 36.49
C THR A 701 -33.00 16.45 36.56
N LYS A 702 -32.37 15.96 37.64
CA LYS A 702 -30.90 15.87 37.73
C LYS A 702 -30.29 15.16 36.52
N LYS A 703 -31.00 14.19 35.92
CA LYS A 703 -30.57 13.44 34.74
C LYS A 703 -30.55 14.32 33.48
N GLU A 704 -31.53 15.19 33.29
CA GLU A 704 -31.58 16.12 32.15
C GLU A 704 -30.52 17.22 32.23
N LEU A 705 -30.10 17.57 33.44
CA LEU A 705 -29.08 18.58 33.72
C LEU A 705 -27.67 18.00 33.91
N ALA A 706 -27.54 16.67 33.89
CA ALA A 706 -26.27 16.00 34.13
C ALA A 706 -25.28 16.30 32.99
N MET A 707 -24.00 16.36 33.36
CA MET A 707 -22.93 16.39 32.36
C MET A 707 -23.02 15.10 31.52
N PRO A 708 -23.12 15.20 30.18
CA PRO A 708 -23.16 14.02 29.35
C PRO A 708 -21.83 13.25 29.45
N GLY A 709 -21.92 11.91 29.38
CA GLY A 709 -20.75 11.07 29.11
C GLY A 709 -20.10 11.48 27.79
N ASN A 710 -18.88 11.02 27.51
CA ASN A 710 -18.20 11.35 26.24
C ASN A 710 -19.12 11.04 25.04
N LEU A 711 -19.52 12.08 24.30
CA LEU A 711 -20.38 11.99 23.12
C LEU A 711 -19.58 12.01 21.81
N ALA A 712 -18.26 11.85 21.89
CA ALA A 712 -17.44 11.57 20.73
C ALA A 712 -17.99 10.37 19.97
N ILE A 713 -18.14 10.58 18.66
CA ILE A 713 -18.82 9.64 17.78
C ILE A 713 -17.85 8.69 17.08
N PHE A 714 -16.54 8.87 17.22
CA PHE A 714 -15.56 8.02 16.56
C PHE A 714 -15.01 6.96 17.52
N ASP A 715 -15.26 5.68 17.21
CA ASP A 715 -14.72 4.55 17.97
C ASP A 715 -13.41 4.08 17.33
N SER A 716 -12.30 4.27 18.04
CA SER A 716 -10.97 3.88 17.57
C SER A 716 -10.75 2.36 17.54
N LYS A 717 -11.56 1.57 18.26
CA LYS A 717 -11.48 0.11 18.23
C LYS A 717 -12.05 -0.47 16.94
N THR A 718 -13.15 0.12 16.46
CA THR A 718 -13.80 -0.33 15.21
C THR A 718 -13.34 0.49 14.01
N GLY A 719 -12.68 1.63 14.21
CA GLY A 719 -12.28 2.55 13.16
C GLY A 719 -13.47 3.26 12.49
N ALA A 720 -14.64 3.28 13.15
CA ALA A 720 -15.90 3.72 12.58
C ALA A 720 -16.57 4.82 13.41
N PHE A 721 -17.44 5.60 12.76
CA PHE A 721 -18.26 6.58 13.45
C PHE A 721 -19.62 5.96 13.83
N THR A 722 -20.08 6.18 15.06
CA THR A 722 -21.28 5.58 15.66
C THR A 722 -22.59 6.27 15.24
N GLY A 723 -22.65 6.87 14.04
CA GLY A 723 -23.85 7.46 13.48
C GLY A 723 -23.87 7.42 11.95
N THR A 724 -24.97 6.97 11.36
CA THR A 724 -25.08 6.66 9.91
C THR A 724 -25.57 7.83 9.03
N ASN A 725 -26.04 8.94 9.61
CA ASN A 725 -26.65 10.07 8.87
C ASN A 725 -25.80 11.35 8.84
N TRP A 726 -24.51 11.21 9.06
CA TRP A 726 -23.61 12.34 9.22
C TRP A 726 -23.22 12.99 7.88
N PRO A 727 -23.11 14.34 7.80
CA PRO A 727 -22.81 15.04 6.55
C PRO A 727 -21.54 14.52 5.89
N TRP A 728 -20.53 14.17 6.69
CA TRP A 728 -19.23 13.64 6.30
C TRP A 728 -19.31 12.40 5.40
N PHE A 729 -20.23 11.47 5.70
CA PHE A 729 -20.43 10.25 4.89
C PHE A 729 -21.28 10.48 3.65
N LYS A 730 -22.00 11.62 3.58
CA LYS A 730 -22.64 12.05 2.34
C LYS A 730 -21.61 12.64 1.36
N TYR A 731 -20.52 13.23 1.86
CA TYR A 731 -19.40 13.71 1.04
C TYR A 731 -18.49 12.59 0.51
N THR A 732 -18.51 11.38 1.11
CA THR A 732 -17.72 10.23 0.62
C THR A 732 -18.39 9.48 -0.54
N ASN A 733 -19.70 9.66 -0.78
CA ASN A 733 -20.46 8.87 -1.76
C ASN A 733 -21.09 9.65 -2.91
N THR A 734 -21.02 10.99 -2.93
CA THR A 734 -21.59 11.76 -4.03
C THR A 734 -20.80 13.03 -4.29
N GLN A 735 -20.33 13.14 -5.54
CA GLN A 735 -19.96 14.35 -6.26
C GLN A 735 -18.63 15.02 -5.91
N TRP A 736 -17.59 14.61 -6.64
CA TRP A 736 -16.65 15.56 -7.23
C TRP A 736 -16.80 15.44 -8.76
N SER A 737 -17.54 16.39 -9.33
CA SER A 737 -17.58 16.70 -10.76
C SER A 737 -17.20 18.16 -10.92
#